data_AF-A0A3P6F298-F1
#
_entry.id   AF-A0A3P6F298-F1
#
_cell.length_a   1.000
_cell.length_b   1.000
_cell.length_c   1.000
_cell.angle_alpha   90.00
_cell.angle_beta   90.00
_cell.angle_gamma   90.00
#
_symmetry.space_group_name_H-M   'P 1'
#
loop_
_entity.id
_entity.type
_entity.pdbx_description
1 polymer ?
#
loop_
_entity_poly.entity_id
_entity_poly.type
_entity_poly.pdbx_seq_one_letter_code
_entity_poly.pdbx_strand_id
1 'polypeptide(L)'
;MALRCFPIWVCPQTAYYHYPLLGFDTKRRRICLWECSSSASQRAITAVGGDVPYGRELKKPSDEMGLTQERPQLETFHRDLSMLPKPLTANSLTSSAWDDSKVRISFQGIPGAYSETAALKAYPNCETVPCDQFETAFQAVELWLVDKAVLPIENSVGGSIHRNYDLLLRHRLHIAQEVHLPVNHCLLGVPGVQKEDIKCVLSHPQALDQCVNSLNELGIQRVSAKDTATAAQTVSSSGERSIGAVASVRAANIYGLDILAQNIQDDANNVTRFLILARDPMIPRTDRPYKTSIVFSLEEGPGVLFKALAVFALRNINLSKIESRPQRGRPLRVVDGSNNGCAKYFDYLFYIDFEASMAETCAQHALGHLQEFTSFIRILGCYPMDLDSSLTILSSSKLSFKLFIAETNSSSREVVGQLESDCFSSDGRSKSSGICSPRASYLRKLADVASNGELLDWPKNDTRRFFHVVYRVGDLDRTIKFYTECFGMKVSRQRDVPKEKYSNAFMGFGSEKSHFAIMVLAHMKLKMDLGISPFQLKMQVYKMVETVRAKGGNVTREPGPVEGGSSIIAIVKDPDGYPFELIQRGPTPEPFCQVMLRVGDLDGAIKFYEKALGMRLLRRIEKPEYKYTIGMMGYNESVVLELAYNYGVTEYKKGNAYAQIAIGTDDVYKSGEVVKIVNKELGGDITREPGPLPGIDTKIVSFLDPDGWKTVLVDNKDFMKELG
;
A
#
# COMPACT_ATOMS: atom_id res chain seq x y z
N MET A 1 2.92 16.74 -57.32
CA MET A 1 1.58 16.22 -57.64
C MET A 1 1.05 15.62 -56.33
N ALA A 2 0.02 16.17 -55.65
CA ALA A 2 -1.40 16.26 -56.03
C ALA A 2 -2.02 14.84 -56.21
N LEU A 3 -3.10 14.39 -55.55
CA LEU A 3 -4.26 15.01 -54.86
C LEU A 3 -4.65 14.23 -53.57
N ARG A 4 -5.07 14.87 -52.46
CA ARG A 4 -6.44 15.27 -51.99
C ARG A 4 -7.48 14.15 -51.71
N CYS A 5 -7.80 14.04 -50.41
CA CYS A 5 -9.06 13.77 -49.67
C CYS A 5 -10.37 13.41 -50.40
N PHE A 6 -11.20 12.54 -49.77
CA PHE A 6 -12.48 12.90 -49.08
C PHE A 6 -13.03 11.68 -48.27
N PRO A 7 -13.78 11.88 -47.16
CA PRO A 7 -14.45 10.80 -46.41
C PRO A 7 -15.95 10.68 -46.72
N ILE A 8 -16.58 9.56 -46.36
CA ILE A 8 -18.02 9.32 -46.48
C ILE A 8 -18.66 9.16 -45.10
N TRP A 9 -19.73 9.91 -44.85
CA TRP A 9 -20.67 9.76 -43.74
C TRP A 9 -21.93 9.08 -44.27
N VAL A 10 -22.53 8.15 -43.51
CA VAL A 10 -23.91 7.70 -43.73
C VAL A 10 -24.63 7.63 -42.39
N CYS A 11 -25.84 8.18 -42.35
CA CYS A 11 -26.75 8.25 -41.22
C CYS A 11 -28.07 7.56 -41.61
N PRO A 12 -28.80 6.93 -40.67
CA PRO A 12 -30.23 6.67 -40.85
C PRO A 12 -31.11 7.48 -39.88
N GLN A 13 -31.97 8.30 -40.47
CA GLN A 13 -33.26 8.78 -39.93
C GLN A 13 -34.25 7.59 -39.83
N THR A 14 -35.40 7.57 -39.13
CA THR A 14 -36.16 8.50 -38.24
C THR A 14 -37.32 7.73 -37.61
N ALA A 15 -37.88 8.18 -36.48
CA ALA A 15 -39.32 8.06 -36.20
C ALA A 15 -39.79 9.16 -35.21
N TYR A 16 -40.95 9.76 -35.47
CA TYR A 16 -41.55 10.88 -34.73
C TYR A 16 -42.72 10.44 -33.83
N TYR A 17 -42.96 11.14 -32.72
CA TYR A 17 -44.30 11.40 -32.16
C TYR A 17 -44.32 12.79 -31.46
N HIS A 18 -45.49 13.43 -31.35
CA HIS A 18 -45.64 14.89 -31.22
C HIS A 18 -46.49 15.37 -30.02
N TYR A 19 -46.04 16.46 -29.37
CA TYR A 19 -46.81 17.57 -28.72
C TYR A 19 -47.67 17.33 -27.45
N PRO A 20 -48.12 18.39 -26.68
CA PRO A 20 -47.69 19.81 -26.64
C PRO A 20 -47.56 20.54 -25.25
N LEU A 21 -46.73 21.61 -25.24
CA LEU A 21 -46.89 22.98 -24.67
C LEU A 21 -47.36 23.30 -23.22
N LEU A 22 -46.51 24.04 -22.48
CA LEU A 22 -46.74 25.32 -21.72
C LEU A 22 -45.51 25.58 -20.80
N GLY A 23 -44.96 26.78 -20.58
CA GLY A 23 -45.20 28.13 -21.09
C GLY A 23 -44.00 29.07 -20.79
N PHE A 24 -44.03 30.30 -21.29
CA PHE A 24 -42.90 31.29 -21.25
C PHE A 24 -42.65 31.92 -19.87
N ASP A 25 -41.39 32.33 -19.61
CA ASP A 25 -41.08 33.77 -19.43
C ASP A 25 -39.63 34.10 -19.85
N THR A 26 -39.29 35.39 -19.91
CA THR A 26 -38.24 35.99 -20.71
C THR A 26 -37.40 36.99 -19.92
N LYS A 27 -36.10 37.15 -20.27
CA LYS A 27 -35.47 38.47 -20.48
C LYS A 27 -34.01 38.42 -20.96
N ARG A 28 -33.77 39.08 -22.10
CA ARG A 28 -32.59 39.90 -22.50
C ARG A 28 -31.21 39.20 -22.57
N ARG A 29 -30.67 39.01 -23.79
CA ARG A 29 -29.76 39.96 -24.52
C ARG A 29 -28.41 40.15 -23.79
N ARG A 30 -27.24 39.92 -24.41
CA ARG A 30 -26.82 40.36 -25.76
C ARG A 30 -25.74 39.45 -26.39
N ILE A 31 -25.62 39.52 -27.72
CA ILE A 31 -24.60 38.88 -28.57
C ILE A 31 -23.46 39.88 -28.87
N CYS A 32 -22.21 39.42 -29.01
CA CYS A 32 -21.33 39.81 -30.12
C CYS A 32 -20.15 38.84 -30.31
N LEU A 33 -19.77 38.62 -31.58
CA LEU A 33 -18.61 37.84 -32.07
C LEU A 33 -17.37 38.77 -32.28
N TRP A 34 -16.34 38.23 -32.95
CA TRP A 34 -15.21 38.93 -33.64
C TRP A 34 -13.99 39.23 -32.73
N GLU A 35 -12.73 39.03 -33.14
CA GLU A 35 -12.15 38.40 -34.34
C GLU A 35 -10.66 37.98 -34.10
N CYS A 36 -10.00 37.38 -35.10
CA CYS A 36 -8.55 37.17 -35.11
C CYS A 36 -7.76 38.46 -35.40
N SER A 37 -6.53 38.57 -34.86
CA SER A 37 -5.46 39.29 -35.55
C SER A 37 -4.07 38.78 -35.16
N SER A 38 -3.26 38.48 -36.18
CA SER A 38 -1.83 38.20 -36.08
C SER A 38 -0.99 39.47 -36.07
N SER A 39 0.14 39.49 -35.37
CA SER A 39 1.23 40.42 -35.66
C SER A 39 2.59 39.72 -35.57
N ALA A 40 3.49 40.11 -36.48
CA ALA A 40 4.87 39.64 -36.55
C ALA A 40 5.81 40.85 -36.51
N SER A 41 6.97 40.68 -35.88
CA SER A 41 8.04 41.68 -35.86
C SER A 41 9.37 41.02 -36.19
N GLN A 42 10.21 41.68 -37.00
CA GLN A 42 11.41 41.09 -37.62
C GLN A 42 12.73 41.55 -36.96
N ARG A 43 13.73 40.65 -37.02
CA ARG A 43 15.19 40.87 -37.26
C ARG A 43 15.95 42.03 -36.61
N ALA A 44 17.13 41.72 -36.06
CA ALA A 44 18.44 42.20 -36.56
C ALA A 44 19.63 41.37 -36.01
N ILE A 45 20.78 41.42 -36.69
CA ILE A 45 22.03 40.69 -36.41
C ILE A 45 23.22 41.67 -36.53
N THR A 46 24.19 41.69 -35.59
CA THR A 46 25.63 41.94 -35.88
C THR A 46 26.55 41.60 -34.69
N ALA A 47 27.86 41.46 -34.91
CA ALA A 47 28.87 41.02 -33.93
C ALA A 47 30.25 41.73 -34.07
N VAL A 48 30.98 41.89 -32.94
CA VAL A 48 32.41 42.26 -32.73
C VAL A 48 32.77 41.83 -31.27
N GLY A 49 33.98 41.45 -30.82
CA GLY A 49 35.28 41.17 -31.48
C GLY A 49 36.49 41.60 -30.62
N GLY A 50 37.45 40.68 -30.35
CA GLY A 50 38.70 40.91 -29.57
C GLY A 50 38.56 40.76 -28.04
N ASP A 51 39.55 40.32 -27.24
CA ASP A 51 40.97 39.96 -27.51
C ASP A 51 41.49 38.86 -26.55
N VAL A 52 42.65 38.28 -26.90
CA VAL A 52 43.47 37.35 -26.07
C VAL A 52 44.87 37.95 -25.93
N PRO A 53 45.61 37.68 -24.83
CA PRO A 53 47.00 37.25 -25.06
C PRO A 53 47.55 36.17 -24.10
N TYR A 54 48.23 35.18 -24.70
CA TYR A 54 49.48 34.51 -24.30
C TYR A 54 49.68 33.90 -22.89
N GLY A 55 50.33 32.73 -22.73
CA GLY A 55 50.82 31.77 -23.74
C GLY A 55 52.03 30.92 -23.26
N ARG A 56 52.44 29.96 -24.11
CA ARG A 56 53.73 29.20 -24.12
C ARG A 56 53.96 28.13 -23.02
N GLU A 57 54.66 27.01 -23.26
CA GLU A 57 55.15 26.33 -24.49
C GLU A 57 55.69 24.91 -24.16
N LEU A 58 55.65 23.98 -25.15
CA LEU A 58 56.61 22.84 -25.36
C LEU A 58 56.67 21.73 -24.26
N LYS A 59 57.03 20.46 -24.52
CA LYS A 59 57.61 19.75 -25.69
C LYS A 59 57.31 18.23 -25.57
N LYS A 60 57.29 17.47 -26.68
CA LYS A 60 57.51 16.01 -26.65
C LYS A 60 59.01 15.69 -26.62
N PRO A 61 59.39 14.47 -26.16
CA PRO A 61 60.32 13.65 -26.94
C PRO A 61 59.83 12.20 -27.14
N SER A 62 60.64 11.42 -27.86
CA SER A 62 60.37 10.13 -28.50
C SER A 62 61.15 8.96 -27.89
N ASP A 63 60.68 7.74 -28.18
CA ASP A 63 61.37 6.46 -28.37
C ASP A 63 62.72 6.18 -27.69
N GLU A 64 62.78 5.07 -26.93
CA GLU A 64 64.01 4.25 -26.80
C GLU A 64 63.67 2.76 -26.57
N MET A 65 64.58 1.85 -26.95
CA MET A 65 64.34 0.40 -27.01
C MET A 65 64.83 -0.39 -25.79
N GLY A 66 64.05 -1.41 -25.40
CA GLY A 66 64.57 -2.76 -25.11
C GLY A 66 65.06 -3.07 -23.69
N LEU A 67 64.42 -4.06 -23.05
CA LEU A 67 65.00 -5.40 -22.80
C LEU A 67 64.00 -6.34 -22.11
N THR A 68 64.21 -7.65 -22.31
CA THR A 68 63.30 -8.75 -21.95
C THR A 68 63.42 -9.21 -20.49
N GLN A 69 62.29 -9.57 -19.87
CA GLN A 69 62.22 -10.76 -19.01
C GLN A 69 60.78 -11.29 -18.88
N GLU A 70 60.54 -12.51 -19.35
CA GLU A 70 59.28 -13.23 -19.14
C GLU A 70 59.21 -13.85 -17.74
N ARG A 71 58.05 -13.74 -17.09
CA ARG A 71 57.47 -14.77 -16.20
C ARG A 71 55.97 -14.50 -16.02
N PRO A 72 55.15 -15.55 -15.81
CA PRO A 72 53.73 -15.50 -16.16
C PRO A 72 52.92 -14.66 -15.17
N GLN A 73 52.19 -13.68 -15.70
CA GLN A 73 51.22 -12.92 -14.92
C GLN A 73 49.83 -13.54 -15.07
N LEU A 74 49.20 -13.79 -13.92
CA LEU A 74 47.80 -14.14 -13.76
C LEU A 74 46.94 -13.00 -14.35
N GLU A 75 45.98 -13.30 -15.23
CA GLU A 75 45.14 -12.29 -15.89
C GLU A 75 44.18 -11.59 -14.90
N THR A 76 44.66 -10.55 -14.22
CA THR A 76 43.78 -9.59 -13.53
C THR A 76 43.17 -8.62 -14.55
N PHE A 77 41.91 -8.87 -14.90
CA PHE A 77 41.06 -8.00 -15.73
C PHE A 77 40.76 -6.65 -15.03
N HIS A 78 41.76 -5.78 -14.89
CA HIS A 78 41.53 -4.38 -14.54
C HIS A 78 40.94 -3.64 -15.74
N ARG A 79 39.60 -3.58 -15.81
CA ARG A 79 38.92 -2.62 -16.68
C ARG A 79 39.27 -1.20 -16.24
N ASP A 80 39.73 -0.39 -17.18
CA ASP A 80 39.93 1.04 -16.94
C ASP A 80 38.57 1.70 -16.63
N LEU A 81 38.39 2.10 -15.36
CA LEU A 81 37.16 2.72 -14.85
C LEU A 81 36.85 4.06 -15.55
N SER A 82 37.83 4.70 -16.20
CA SER A 82 37.62 5.92 -16.99
C SER A 82 36.81 5.68 -18.27
N MET A 83 36.72 4.44 -18.75
CA MET A 83 35.95 4.06 -19.95
C MET A 83 34.48 3.71 -19.66
N LEU A 84 34.03 3.72 -18.40
CA LEU A 84 32.62 3.50 -18.08
C LEU A 84 31.77 4.72 -18.50
N PRO A 85 30.60 4.51 -19.14
CA PRO A 85 29.73 5.62 -19.53
C PRO A 85 29.24 6.37 -18.29
N LYS A 86 29.41 7.69 -18.28
CA LYS A 86 28.86 8.56 -17.24
C LYS A 86 27.33 8.61 -17.39
N PRO A 87 26.55 8.67 -16.29
CA PRO A 87 25.10 8.79 -16.38
C PRO A 87 24.67 10.02 -17.19
N LEU A 88 23.73 9.84 -18.10
CA LEU A 88 23.03 10.96 -18.72
C LEU A 88 22.32 11.76 -17.63
N THR A 89 22.39 13.08 -17.76
CA THR A 89 21.68 14.05 -16.92
C THR A 89 20.77 14.90 -17.79
N ALA A 90 19.73 15.50 -17.19
CA ALA A 90 18.76 16.34 -17.92
C ALA A 90 19.38 17.49 -18.73
N ASN A 91 20.59 17.96 -18.37
CA ASN A 91 21.29 19.04 -19.06
C ASN A 91 22.27 18.55 -20.15
N SER A 92 22.47 17.25 -20.32
CA SER A 92 23.49 16.66 -21.20
C SER A 92 22.92 15.95 -22.43
N LEU A 93 21.69 16.27 -22.83
CA LEU A 93 20.91 15.58 -23.88
C LEU A 93 21.36 15.89 -25.34
N THR A 94 22.64 16.22 -25.56
CA THR A 94 23.20 16.54 -26.89
C THR A 94 23.75 15.29 -27.58
N SER A 95 23.31 15.04 -28.81
CA SER A 95 23.73 13.88 -29.62
C SER A 95 25.19 14.01 -30.11
N SER A 96 26.02 13.02 -29.80
CA SER A 96 27.24 12.68 -30.57
C SER A 96 26.87 11.68 -31.68
N ALA A 97 27.66 11.54 -32.75
CA ALA A 97 27.36 10.60 -33.86
C ALA A 97 27.43 9.11 -33.44
N TRP A 98 26.62 8.25 -34.07
CA TRP A 98 26.29 6.89 -33.57
C TRP A 98 26.99 5.76 -34.33
N ASP A 99 27.25 4.66 -33.62
CA ASP A 99 27.50 3.32 -34.18
C ASP A 99 26.15 2.59 -34.30
N ASP A 100 25.70 2.37 -35.53
CA ASP A 100 24.35 1.90 -35.88
C ASP A 100 24.14 0.38 -35.65
N SER A 101 25.12 -0.31 -35.03
CA SER A 101 25.19 -1.77 -34.97
C SER A 101 24.60 -2.42 -33.71
N LYS A 102 24.33 -1.66 -32.63
CA LYS A 102 23.88 -2.20 -31.34
C LYS A 102 22.66 -1.46 -30.80
N VAL A 103 21.69 -2.22 -30.27
CA VAL A 103 20.53 -1.66 -29.55
C VAL A 103 21.01 -0.95 -28.29
N ARG A 104 20.65 0.32 -28.14
CA ARG A 104 21.06 1.17 -27.00
C ARG A 104 19.92 1.24 -26.00
N ILE A 105 20.18 0.94 -24.73
CA ILE A 105 19.15 0.75 -23.70
C ILE A 105 19.45 1.60 -22.46
N SER A 106 18.59 2.58 -22.16
CA SER A 106 18.72 3.41 -20.97
C SER A 106 18.23 2.71 -19.70
N PHE A 107 18.86 3.00 -18.57
CA PHE A 107 18.42 2.53 -17.26
C PHE A 107 18.75 3.56 -16.18
N GLN A 108 17.95 3.65 -15.13
CA GLN A 108 18.26 4.49 -13.97
C GLN A 108 19.33 3.83 -13.09
N GLY A 109 20.38 4.57 -12.76
CA GLY A 109 21.50 4.14 -11.93
C GLY A 109 22.86 4.30 -12.62
N ILE A 110 23.86 3.57 -12.11
CA ILE A 110 25.21 3.47 -12.68
C ILE A 110 25.53 2.01 -13.03
N PRO A 111 26.58 1.71 -13.81
CA PRO A 111 26.98 0.32 -14.11
C PRO A 111 27.13 -0.53 -12.83
N GLY A 112 26.65 -1.76 -12.86
CA GLY A 112 26.51 -2.67 -11.71
C GLY A 112 25.12 -2.69 -11.07
N ALA A 113 24.23 -1.76 -11.41
CA ALA A 113 22.85 -1.75 -10.94
C ALA A 113 22.04 -2.95 -11.48
N TYR A 114 21.06 -3.44 -10.71
CA TYR A 114 20.17 -4.54 -11.14
C TYR A 114 19.41 -4.21 -12.44
N SER A 115 19.07 -2.94 -12.68
CA SER A 115 18.46 -2.46 -13.92
C SER A 115 19.35 -2.68 -15.16
N GLU A 116 20.67 -2.59 -15.02
CA GLU A 116 21.62 -2.88 -16.10
C GLU A 116 21.66 -4.39 -16.38
N THR A 117 21.70 -5.21 -15.33
CA THR A 117 21.62 -6.68 -15.46
C THR A 117 20.31 -7.11 -16.14
N ALA A 118 19.19 -6.45 -15.85
CA ALA A 118 17.92 -6.70 -16.54
C ALA A 118 17.95 -6.30 -18.03
N ALA A 119 18.61 -5.18 -18.37
CA ALA A 119 18.83 -4.78 -19.77
C ALA A 119 19.62 -5.84 -20.56
N LEU A 120 20.70 -6.36 -19.95
CA LEU A 120 21.56 -7.38 -20.54
C LEU A 120 20.89 -8.76 -20.58
N LYS A 121 20.02 -9.11 -19.63
CA LYS A 121 19.19 -10.33 -19.71
C LYS A 121 18.22 -10.26 -20.91
N ALA A 122 17.62 -9.09 -21.17
CA ALA A 122 16.74 -8.91 -22.33
C ALA A 122 17.51 -8.86 -23.67
N TYR A 123 18.65 -8.16 -23.69
CA TYR A 123 19.46 -7.96 -24.90
C TYR A 123 20.96 -8.16 -24.59
N PRO A 124 21.49 -9.39 -24.71
CA PRO A 124 22.88 -9.71 -24.31
C PRO A 124 23.97 -8.87 -25.00
N ASN A 125 23.70 -8.36 -26.21
CA ASN A 125 24.64 -7.57 -27.01
C ASN A 125 24.32 -6.07 -27.04
N CYS A 126 23.48 -5.56 -26.12
CA CYS A 126 23.12 -4.14 -26.08
C CYS A 126 24.24 -3.24 -25.55
N GLU A 127 24.16 -1.95 -25.89
CA GLU A 127 24.88 -0.89 -25.18
C GLU A 127 23.97 -0.37 -24.05
N THR A 128 24.44 -0.46 -22.81
CA THR A 128 23.70 0.00 -21.63
C THR A 128 24.04 1.45 -21.31
N VAL A 129 23.03 2.31 -21.26
CA VAL A 129 23.19 3.77 -21.08
C VAL A 129 22.67 4.20 -19.69
N PRO A 130 23.55 4.48 -18.72
CA PRO A 130 23.12 4.89 -17.39
C PRO A 130 22.44 6.28 -17.40
N CYS A 131 21.50 6.49 -16.49
CA CYS A 131 20.76 7.75 -16.31
C CYS A 131 20.60 8.08 -14.82
N ASP A 132 20.67 9.36 -14.49
CA ASP A 132 20.58 9.87 -13.11
C ASP A 132 19.20 9.69 -12.44
N GLN A 133 18.12 9.81 -13.23
CA GLN A 133 16.71 9.70 -12.86
C GLN A 133 15.97 8.75 -13.81
N PHE A 134 14.79 8.27 -13.39
CA PHE A 134 13.91 7.49 -14.27
C PHE A 134 13.38 8.35 -15.42
N GLU A 135 13.01 9.61 -15.13
CA GLU A 135 12.57 10.61 -16.10
C GLU A 135 13.56 10.77 -17.26
N THR A 136 14.86 10.85 -16.96
CA THR A 136 15.94 10.96 -17.96
C THR A 136 15.99 9.72 -18.86
N ALA A 137 15.79 8.52 -18.31
CA ALA A 137 15.76 7.29 -19.09
C ALA A 137 14.57 7.22 -20.06
N PHE A 138 13.39 7.69 -19.64
CA PHE A 138 12.22 7.85 -20.52
C PHE A 138 12.47 8.90 -21.62
N GLN A 139 12.96 10.07 -21.25
CA GLN A 139 13.27 11.16 -22.18
C GLN A 139 14.32 10.75 -23.23
N ALA A 140 15.34 9.98 -22.85
CA ALA A 140 16.35 9.49 -23.78
C ALA A 140 15.73 8.63 -24.91
N VAL A 141 14.68 7.84 -24.63
CA VAL A 141 13.95 7.07 -25.65
C VAL A 141 13.09 7.99 -26.53
N GLU A 142 12.37 8.95 -25.94
CA GLU A 142 11.51 9.88 -26.69
C GLU A 142 12.31 10.85 -27.58
N LEU A 143 13.51 11.24 -27.15
CA LEU A 143 14.46 12.09 -27.88
C LEU A 143 15.39 11.30 -28.84
N TRP A 144 15.11 10.01 -29.06
CA TRP A 144 15.88 9.11 -29.92
C TRP A 144 17.34 8.87 -29.52
N LEU A 145 17.80 9.38 -28.36
CA LEU A 145 19.16 9.20 -27.86
C LEU A 145 19.49 7.73 -27.51
N VAL A 146 18.48 6.90 -27.30
CA VAL A 146 18.56 5.44 -27.13
C VAL A 146 17.32 4.78 -27.76
N ASP A 147 17.34 3.45 -27.96
CA ASP A 147 16.23 2.70 -28.56
C ASP A 147 15.16 2.28 -27.56
N LYS A 148 15.59 1.93 -26.34
CA LYS A 148 14.75 1.33 -25.30
C LYS A 148 15.12 1.84 -23.92
N ALA A 149 14.21 1.68 -22.96
CA ALA A 149 14.48 1.91 -21.53
C ALA A 149 14.13 0.67 -20.71
N VAL A 150 14.88 0.42 -19.63
CA VAL A 150 14.56 -0.61 -18.63
C VAL A 150 14.04 0.03 -17.36
N LEU A 151 12.90 -0.46 -16.87
CA LEU A 151 12.17 0.12 -15.76
C LEU A 151 11.74 -0.95 -14.75
N PRO A 152 12.23 -0.96 -13.49
CA PRO A 152 11.68 -1.83 -12.46
C PRO A 152 10.27 -1.34 -12.11
N ILE A 153 9.29 -2.25 -12.09
CA ILE A 153 7.88 -1.91 -11.84
C ILE A 153 7.36 -2.49 -10.53
N GLU A 154 7.95 -3.60 -10.07
CA GLU A 154 7.51 -4.36 -8.90
C GLU A 154 8.65 -5.22 -8.35
N ASN A 155 8.74 -5.38 -7.04
CA ASN A 155 9.66 -6.29 -6.35
C ASN A 155 8.89 -7.15 -5.34
N SER A 156 9.20 -8.45 -5.24
CA SER A 156 8.44 -9.39 -4.37
C SER A 156 8.47 -9.02 -2.89
N VAL A 157 9.52 -8.34 -2.42
CA VAL A 157 9.67 -7.90 -1.01
C VAL A 157 9.21 -6.44 -0.82
N GLY A 158 9.47 -5.57 -1.80
CA GLY A 158 9.21 -4.12 -1.72
C GLY A 158 7.89 -3.64 -2.32
N GLY A 159 7.16 -4.48 -3.04
CA GLY A 159 5.91 -4.15 -3.73
C GLY A 159 6.09 -3.30 -5.00
N SER A 160 5.00 -2.63 -5.40
CA SER A 160 4.90 -1.82 -6.63
C SER A 160 5.71 -0.50 -6.56
N ILE A 161 6.50 -0.22 -7.60
CA ILE A 161 7.30 1.01 -7.70
C ILE A 161 6.47 2.14 -8.31
N HIS A 162 5.65 2.75 -7.47
CA HIS A 162 4.64 3.75 -7.83
C HIS A 162 5.08 4.93 -8.71
N ARG A 163 6.33 5.42 -8.59
CA ARG A 163 6.84 6.50 -9.45
C ARG A 163 6.87 6.08 -10.93
N ASN A 164 7.14 4.81 -11.20
CA ASN A 164 7.39 4.30 -12.53
C ASN A 164 6.08 4.06 -13.32
N TYR A 165 4.99 3.73 -12.62
CA TYR A 165 3.63 3.76 -13.19
C TYR A 165 3.23 5.15 -13.67
N ASP A 166 3.46 6.18 -12.84
CA ASP A 166 3.10 7.56 -13.18
C ASP A 166 3.88 8.06 -14.41
N LEU A 167 5.15 7.65 -14.57
CA LEU A 167 5.95 7.97 -15.75
C LEU A 167 5.45 7.22 -16.99
N LEU A 168 5.14 5.94 -16.87
CA LEU A 168 4.61 5.12 -17.97
C LEU A 168 3.30 5.69 -18.55
N LEU A 169 2.45 6.28 -17.70
CA LEU A 169 1.23 6.98 -18.14
C LEU A 169 1.51 8.34 -18.79
N ARG A 170 2.53 9.09 -18.34
CA ARG A 170 2.88 10.42 -18.86
C ARG A 170 3.58 10.37 -20.22
N HIS A 171 4.51 9.44 -20.38
CA HIS A 171 5.31 9.29 -21.60
C HIS A 171 4.60 8.43 -22.64
N ARG A 172 4.88 8.66 -23.93
CA ARG A 172 4.25 7.94 -25.06
C ARG A 172 5.05 6.70 -25.48
N LEU A 173 5.58 5.98 -24.50
CA LEU A 173 6.27 4.71 -24.72
C LEU A 173 5.32 3.52 -24.55
N HIS A 174 5.71 2.40 -25.15
CA HIS A 174 5.01 1.13 -25.07
C HIS A 174 5.89 0.04 -24.44
N ILE A 175 5.28 -0.86 -23.67
CA ILE A 175 5.97 -2.04 -23.14
C ILE A 175 6.17 -3.02 -24.29
N ALA A 176 7.44 -3.34 -24.56
CA ALA A 176 7.87 -4.31 -25.56
C ALA A 176 8.19 -5.69 -24.95
N GLN A 177 8.60 -5.74 -23.69
CA GLN A 177 9.01 -6.99 -23.04
C GLN A 177 8.94 -6.84 -21.51
N GLU A 178 8.77 -7.95 -20.78
CA GLU A 178 9.02 -8.03 -19.35
C GLU A 178 10.24 -8.91 -19.05
N VAL A 179 10.87 -8.69 -17.90
CA VAL A 179 12.02 -9.47 -17.42
C VAL A 179 11.88 -9.68 -15.91
N HIS A 180 11.90 -10.93 -15.46
CA HIS A 180 12.03 -11.28 -14.05
C HIS A 180 13.49 -11.53 -13.72
N LEU A 181 14.02 -10.77 -12.75
CA LEU A 181 15.40 -10.88 -12.30
C LEU A 181 15.46 -11.18 -10.80
N PRO A 182 16.01 -12.35 -10.40
CA PRO A 182 16.36 -12.63 -9.00
C PRO A 182 17.36 -11.62 -8.47
N VAL A 183 17.09 -11.05 -7.30
CA VAL A 183 17.90 -10.04 -6.62
C VAL A 183 18.72 -10.71 -5.54
N ASN A 184 19.89 -11.21 -5.95
CA ASN A 184 20.88 -11.78 -5.05
C ASN A 184 21.83 -10.68 -4.57
N HIS A 185 21.80 -10.39 -3.27
CA HIS A 185 22.68 -9.43 -2.61
C HIS A 185 23.98 -10.14 -2.20
N CYS A 186 25.11 -9.50 -2.48
CA CYS A 186 26.44 -9.98 -2.12
C CYS A 186 27.11 -8.99 -1.17
N LEU A 187 27.82 -9.51 -0.17
CA LEU A 187 28.76 -8.73 0.64
C LEU A 187 30.07 -8.61 -0.16
N LEU A 188 30.44 -7.38 -0.49
CA LEU A 188 31.64 -7.05 -1.25
C LEU A 188 32.68 -6.35 -0.38
N GLY A 189 33.95 -6.61 -0.62
CA GLY A 189 35.08 -5.90 0.00
C GLY A 189 36.18 -5.60 -1.01
N VAL A 190 37.15 -4.75 -0.66
CA VAL A 190 38.31 -4.50 -1.52
C VAL A 190 39.23 -5.75 -1.57
N PRO A 191 40.02 -5.95 -2.64
CA PRO A 191 40.75 -7.21 -2.84
C PRO A 191 41.62 -7.68 -1.66
N GLY A 192 41.53 -8.98 -1.36
CA GLY A 192 42.28 -9.64 -0.30
C GLY A 192 41.86 -9.25 1.13
N VAL A 193 40.65 -8.73 1.32
CA VAL A 193 40.03 -8.49 2.63
C VAL A 193 39.24 -9.72 3.07
N GLN A 194 39.28 -10.06 4.36
CA GLN A 194 38.47 -11.16 4.91
C GLN A 194 37.12 -10.65 5.43
N LYS A 195 36.15 -11.55 5.55
CA LYS A 195 34.79 -11.21 5.97
C LYS A 195 34.75 -10.56 7.36
N GLU A 196 35.68 -10.95 8.23
CA GLU A 196 35.85 -10.51 9.61
C GLU A 196 36.50 -9.12 9.75
N ASP A 197 37.17 -8.63 8.69
CA ASP A 197 37.78 -7.29 8.67
C ASP A 197 36.74 -6.17 8.49
N ILE A 198 35.56 -6.50 7.93
CA ILE A 198 34.49 -5.56 7.60
C ILE A 198 33.76 -5.11 8.88
N LYS A 199 33.78 -3.80 9.14
CA LYS A 199 33.10 -3.18 10.29
C LYS A 199 31.86 -2.40 9.89
N CYS A 200 31.80 -1.92 8.65
CA CYS A 200 30.71 -1.12 8.11
C CYS A 200 30.35 -1.58 6.70
N VAL A 201 29.07 -1.58 6.34
CA VAL A 201 28.60 -1.78 4.95
C VAL A 201 27.80 -0.61 4.42
N LEU A 202 28.09 -0.24 3.17
CA LEU A 202 27.36 0.74 2.39
C LEU A 202 26.34 0.05 1.48
N SER A 203 25.08 0.51 1.44
CA SER A 203 24.11 0.15 0.40
C SER A 203 22.85 1.02 0.42
N HIS A 204 21.98 0.85 -0.58
CA HIS A 204 20.64 1.43 -0.56
C HIS A 204 19.85 0.95 0.67
N PRO A 205 19.06 1.81 1.36
CA PRO A 205 18.29 1.42 2.56
C PRO A 205 17.49 0.12 2.40
N GLN A 206 16.76 -0.03 1.28
CA GLN A 206 15.98 -1.25 1.01
C GLN A 206 16.83 -2.52 0.88
N ALA A 207 18.09 -2.42 0.43
CA ALA A 207 18.99 -3.57 0.37
C ALA A 207 19.55 -3.90 1.77
N LEU A 208 19.82 -2.90 2.60
CA LEU A 208 20.22 -3.10 4.00
C LEU A 208 19.07 -3.71 4.84
N ASP A 209 17.84 -3.30 4.58
CA ASP A 209 16.61 -3.84 5.19
C ASP A 209 16.25 -5.25 4.67
N GLN A 210 16.83 -5.67 3.54
CA GLN A 210 16.70 -7.02 2.98
C GLN A 210 17.81 -7.98 3.43
N CYS A 211 18.81 -7.54 4.20
CA CYS A 211 19.97 -8.35 4.63
C CYS A 211 20.20 -8.24 6.15
N VAL A 212 19.15 -8.03 6.92
CA VAL A 212 19.24 -7.67 8.34
C VAL A 212 19.81 -8.81 9.18
N ASN A 213 19.46 -10.06 8.90
CA ASN A 213 19.92 -11.20 9.71
C ASN A 213 21.42 -11.42 9.50
N SER A 214 21.86 -11.63 8.25
CA SER A 214 23.27 -11.85 7.93
C SER A 214 24.19 -10.70 8.33
N LEU A 215 23.72 -9.44 8.29
CA LEU A 215 24.52 -8.30 8.74
C LEU A 215 24.58 -8.17 10.28
N ASN A 216 23.52 -8.57 11.00
CA ASN A 216 23.53 -8.59 12.47
C ASN A 216 24.40 -9.73 13.02
N GLU A 217 24.38 -10.91 12.40
CA GLU A 217 25.22 -12.06 12.77
C GLU A 217 26.72 -11.73 12.73
N LEU A 218 27.11 -10.83 11.82
CA LEU A 218 28.49 -10.35 11.66
C LEU A 218 28.80 -9.11 12.51
N GLY A 219 27.81 -8.53 13.21
CA GLY A 219 27.98 -7.33 14.02
C GLY A 219 28.29 -6.05 13.21
N ILE A 220 27.99 -6.04 11.90
CA ILE A 220 28.43 -4.98 10.98
C ILE A 220 27.51 -3.75 11.05
N GLN A 221 28.12 -2.56 11.13
CA GLN A 221 27.39 -1.29 11.06
C GLN A 221 26.80 -1.07 9.65
N ARG A 222 25.54 -0.64 9.58
CA ARG A 222 24.83 -0.39 8.31
C ARG A 222 24.78 1.11 8.03
N VAL A 223 25.26 1.53 6.87
CA VAL A 223 25.27 2.95 6.44
C VAL A 223 24.59 3.11 5.09
N SER A 224 23.57 3.97 5.05
CA SER A 224 22.76 4.22 3.87
C SER A 224 23.53 4.99 2.79
N ALA A 225 23.51 4.45 1.57
CA ALA A 225 24.02 5.06 0.35
C ALA A 225 22.87 5.33 -0.64
N LYS A 226 23.16 6.10 -1.71
CA LYS A 226 22.17 6.50 -2.72
C LYS A 226 21.56 5.31 -3.47
N ASP A 227 22.40 4.34 -3.87
CA ASP A 227 22.00 3.10 -4.53
C ASP A 227 23.08 2.01 -4.32
N THR A 228 22.78 0.76 -4.69
CA THR A 228 23.65 -0.40 -4.44
C THR A 228 24.94 -0.37 -5.25
N ALA A 229 24.90 0.12 -6.49
CA ALA A 229 26.07 0.18 -7.37
C ALA A 229 27.00 1.33 -6.98
N THR A 230 26.45 2.49 -6.64
CA THR A 230 27.19 3.64 -6.07
C THR A 230 27.87 3.24 -4.77
N ALA A 231 27.26 2.38 -3.93
CA ALA A 231 27.92 1.87 -2.74
C ALA A 231 29.17 1.03 -3.08
N ALA A 232 29.09 0.11 -4.04
CA ALA A 232 30.24 -0.66 -4.52
C ALA A 232 31.32 0.25 -5.14
N GLN A 233 30.94 1.22 -5.98
CA GLN A 233 31.87 2.23 -6.52
C GLN A 233 32.57 3.01 -5.39
N THR A 234 31.83 3.38 -4.33
CA THR A 234 32.37 4.12 -3.18
C THR A 234 33.43 3.32 -2.44
N VAL A 235 33.18 2.03 -2.19
CA VAL A 235 34.13 1.13 -1.51
C VAL A 235 35.38 0.87 -2.35
N SER A 236 35.21 0.66 -3.65
CA SER A 236 36.33 0.54 -4.59
C SER A 236 37.19 1.81 -4.63
N SER A 237 36.54 2.98 -4.60
CA SER A 237 37.23 4.28 -4.64
C SER A 237 37.90 4.68 -3.31
N SER A 238 37.38 4.24 -2.16
CA SER A 238 37.98 4.55 -0.86
C SER A 238 39.19 3.67 -0.53
N GLY A 239 39.20 2.42 -1.01
CA GLY A 239 40.24 1.45 -0.69
C GLY A 239 40.24 0.98 0.78
N GLU A 240 39.24 1.38 1.58
CA GLU A 240 39.22 1.12 3.02
C GLU A 240 38.85 -0.34 3.33
N ARG A 241 39.82 -1.11 3.86
CA ARG A 241 39.65 -2.53 4.20
C ARG A 241 38.54 -2.82 5.21
N SER A 242 38.13 -1.84 6.02
CA SER A 242 37.05 -1.99 7.01
C SER A 242 35.65 -1.67 6.49
N ILE A 243 35.52 -1.23 5.24
CA ILE A 243 34.24 -0.88 4.62
C ILE A 243 33.92 -1.88 3.50
N GLY A 244 32.74 -2.50 3.60
CA GLY A 244 32.17 -3.33 2.54
C GLY A 244 30.98 -2.66 1.85
N ALA A 245 30.49 -3.29 0.79
CA ALA A 245 29.23 -2.89 0.14
C ALA A 245 28.27 -4.07 0.07
N VAL A 246 26.96 -3.80 0.13
CA VAL A 246 25.93 -4.78 -0.26
C VAL A 246 25.45 -4.43 -1.67
N ALA A 247 25.80 -5.25 -2.66
CA ALA A 247 25.50 -4.98 -4.06
C ALA A 247 25.39 -6.26 -4.91
N SER A 248 25.23 -6.09 -6.22
CA SER A 248 25.15 -7.21 -7.17
C SER A 248 26.54 -7.80 -7.47
N VAL A 249 26.58 -9.06 -7.90
CA VAL A 249 27.78 -9.71 -8.49
C VAL A 249 28.35 -8.88 -9.65
N ARG A 250 27.48 -8.24 -10.45
CA ARG A 250 27.92 -7.40 -11.57
C ARG A 250 28.67 -6.15 -11.09
N ALA A 251 28.24 -5.53 -9.99
CA ALA A 251 28.97 -4.41 -9.40
C ALA A 251 30.36 -4.84 -8.91
N ALA A 252 30.48 -6.03 -8.30
CA ALA A 252 31.78 -6.58 -7.88
C ALA A 252 32.75 -6.69 -9.06
N ASN A 253 32.31 -7.31 -10.15
CA ASN A 253 33.10 -7.50 -11.38
C ASN A 253 33.48 -6.18 -12.08
N ILE A 254 32.64 -5.15 -12.00
CA ILE A 254 32.91 -3.85 -12.63
C ILE A 254 33.91 -3.03 -11.79
N TYR A 255 33.79 -3.06 -10.48
CA TYR A 255 34.57 -2.23 -9.56
C TYR A 255 35.78 -2.96 -8.93
N GLY A 256 36.08 -4.19 -9.36
CA GLY A 256 37.22 -4.97 -8.90
C GLY A 256 37.16 -5.30 -7.41
N LEU A 257 35.97 -5.65 -6.91
CA LEU A 257 35.75 -6.01 -5.50
C LEU A 257 35.62 -7.53 -5.33
N ASP A 258 36.16 -8.05 -4.23
CA ASP A 258 36.02 -9.45 -3.84
C ASP A 258 34.63 -9.71 -3.25
N ILE A 259 34.05 -10.86 -3.58
CA ILE A 259 32.76 -11.32 -3.07
C ILE A 259 32.99 -12.13 -1.80
N LEU A 260 32.82 -11.50 -0.64
CA LEU A 260 33.06 -12.09 0.68
C LEU A 260 31.93 -13.03 1.14
N ALA A 261 30.70 -12.78 0.67
CA ALA A 261 29.57 -13.68 0.82
C ALA A 261 28.53 -13.44 -0.29
N GLN A 262 27.90 -14.50 -0.77
CA GLN A 262 26.78 -14.44 -1.74
C GLN A 262 25.46 -14.75 -1.05
N ASN A 263 24.37 -14.28 -1.63
CA ASN A 263 22.99 -14.54 -1.20
C ASN A 263 22.74 -14.17 0.27
N ILE A 264 23.23 -12.99 0.69
CA ILE A 264 23.10 -12.49 2.07
C ILE A 264 21.73 -11.85 2.36
N GLN A 265 20.76 -11.99 1.46
CA GLN A 265 19.39 -11.55 1.66
C GLN A 265 18.60 -12.47 2.58
N ASP A 266 17.73 -11.89 3.41
CA ASP A 266 16.89 -12.60 4.38
C ASP A 266 15.79 -13.46 3.70
N ASP A 267 15.39 -13.11 2.48
CA ASP A 267 14.45 -13.88 1.64
C ASP A 267 15.11 -14.29 0.32
N ALA A 268 15.24 -15.60 0.11
CA ALA A 268 15.80 -16.19 -1.10
C ALA A 268 14.93 -15.96 -2.35
N ASN A 269 13.63 -15.67 -2.21
CA ASN A 269 12.68 -15.47 -3.30
C ASN A 269 12.51 -13.98 -3.67
N ASN A 270 13.56 -13.18 -3.47
CA ASN A 270 13.60 -11.77 -3.86
C ASN A 270 13.72 -11.65 -5.39
N VAL A 271 12.65 -11.23 -6.07
CA VAL A 271 12.58 -11.07 -7.54
C VAL A 271 12.07 -9.68 -7.86
N THR A 272 12.74 -8.99 -8.79
CA THR A 272 12.25 -7.73 -9.37
C THR A 272 11.76 -7.97 -10.78
N ARG A 273 10.56 -7.49 -11.07
CA ARG A 273 9.98 -7.45 -12.41
C ARG A 273 10.32 -6.12 -13.07
N PHE A 274 10.97 -6.20 -14.22
CA PHE A 274 11.33 -5.08 -15.07
C PHE A 274 10.50 -5.08 -16.35
N LEU A 275 10.23 -3.90 -16.88
CA LEU A 275 9.61 -3.67 -18.18
C LEU A 275 10.63 -3.02 -19.11
N ILE A 276 10.69 -3.51 -20.35
CA ILE A 276 11.43 -2.89 -21.44
C ILE A 276 10.47 -2.02 -22.23
N LEU A 277 10.77 -0.73 -22.35
CA LEU A 277 9.95 0.25 -23.06
C LEU A 277 10.58 0.61 -24.42
N ALA A 278 9.74 0.87 -25.41
CA ALA A 278 10.13 1.32 -26.75
C ALA A 278 9.20 2.46 -27.24
N ARG A 279 9.62 3.19 -28.28
CA ARG A 279 8.80 4.22 -28.95
C ARG A 279 7.56 3.62 -29.62
N ASP A 280 7.76 2.54 -30.37
CA ASP A 280 6.69 1.90 -31.15
C ASP A 280 6.12 0.68 -30.41
N PRO A 281 4.79 0.46 -30.47
CA PRO A 281 4.18 -0.74 -29.90
C PRO A 281 4.61 -1.98 -30.68
N MET A 282 4.84 -3.09 -29.97
CA MET A 282 5.06 -4.37 -30.63
C MET A 282 3.79 -4.86 -31.34
N ILE A 283 3.95 -5.38 -32.55
CA ILE A 283 2.87 -6.01 -33.31
C ILE A 283 2.42 -7.28 -32.56
N PRO A 284 1.17 -7.37 -32.09
CA PRO A 284 0.67 -8.55 -31.38
C PRO A 284 0.70 -9.80 -32.27
N ARG A 285 1.01 -10.95 -31.67
CA ARG A 285 1.04 -12.27 -32.32
C ARG A 285 0.44 -13.33 -31.40
N THR A 286 0.24 -14.53 -31.93
CA THR A 286 -0.20 -15.72 -31.19
C THR A 286 0.83 -16.86 -31.29
N ASP A 287 2.10 -16.52 -31.57
CA ASP A 287 3.20 -17.48 -31.75
C ASP A 287 3.76 -18.05 -30.43
N ARG A 288 3.36 -17.47 -29.29
CA ARG A 288 3.70 -17.86 -27.91
C ARG A 288 2.71 -17.22 -26.93
N PRO A 289 2.77 -17.50 -25.62
CA PRO A 289 1.98 -16.79 -24.62
C PRO A 289 2.33 -15.30 -24.54
N TYR A 290 1.31 -14.44 -24.63
CA TYR A 290 1.40 -12.98 -24.52
C TYR A 290 0.73 -12.46 -23.26
N LYS A 291 1.17 -11.28 -22.82
CA LYS A 291 0.56 -10.48 -21.77
C LYS A 291 0.27 -9.08 -22.33
N THR A 292 -0.88 -8.54 -21.97
CA THR A 292 -1.29 -7.20 -22.34
C THR A 292 -1.49 -6.37 -21.08
N SER A 293 -0.76 -5.25 -20.99
CA SER A 293 -0.90 -4.28 -19.92
C SER A 293 -1.80 -3.14 -20.37
N ILE A 294 -2.76 -2.80 -19.52
CA ILE A 294 -3.65 -1.65 -19.71
C ILE A 294 -3.66 -0.76 -18.47
N VAL A 295 -3.98 0.51 -18.69
CA VAL A 295 -4.42 1.43 -17.63
C VAL A 295 -5.75 2.03 -18.02
N PHE A 296 -6.71 2.05 -17.10
CA PHE A 296 -8.02 2.64 -17.33
C PHE A 296 -8.54 3.36 -16.09
N SER A 297 -9.48 4.28 -16.29
CA SER A 297 -10.31 4.85 -15.23
C SER A 297 -11.77 4.50 -15.48
N LEU A 298 -12.52 4.35 -14.39
CA LEU A 298 -13.96 4.08 -14.41
C LEU A 298 -14.73 5.34 -14.02
N GLU A 299 -16.04 5.32 -14.22
CA GLU A 299 -16.91 6.26 -13.54
C GLU A 299 -17.15 5.84 -12.08
N GLU A 300 -17.54 6.79 -11.23
CA GLU A 300 -17.78 6.55 -9.80
C GLU A 300 -19.04 5.68 -9.59
N GLY A 301 -18.98 4.72 -8.65
CA GLY A 301 -20.13 3.96 -8.19
C GLY A 301 -19.76 2.68 -7.44
N PRO A 302 -20.73 2.04 -6.75
CA PRO A 302 -20.52 0.72 -6.17
C PRO A 302 -20.37 -0.33 -7.28
N GLY A 303 -19.38 -1.21 -7.15
CA GLY A 303 -19.19 -2.36 -8.04
C GLY A 303 -18.73 -2.06 -9.47
N VAL A 304 -18.31 -0.83 -9.82
CA VAL A 304 -17.84 -0.55 -11.20
C VAL A 304 -16.54 -1.30 -11.51
N LEU A 305 -15.63 -1.44 -10.54
CA LEU A 305 -14.45 -2.29 -10.70
C LEU A 305 -14.83 -3.76 -10.92
N PHE A 306 -15.84 -4.27 -10.21
CA PHE A 306 -16.33 -5.63 -10.45
C PHE A 306 -16.85 -5.80 -11.89
N LYS A 307 -17.62 -4.84 -12.42
CA LYS A 307 -18.03 -4.84 -13.84
C LYS A 307 -16.84 -4.84 -14.80
N ALA A 308 -15.81 -4.04 -14.50
CA ALA A 308 -14.57 -3.98 -15.28
C ALA A 308 -13.80 -5.31 -15.27
N LEU A 309 -13.73 -6.01 -14.13
CA LEU A 309 -13.06 -7.31 -14.04
C LEU A 309 -13.89 -8.43 -14.67
N ALA A 310 -15.22 -8.34 -14.62
CA ALA A 310 -16.13 -9.32 -15.22
C ALA A 310 -15.93 -9.46 -16.74
N VAL A 311 -15.46 -8.41 -17.46
CA VAL A 311 -15.22 -8.50 -18.90
C VAL A 311 -14.16 -9.55 -19.25
N PHE A 312 -13.14 -9.71 -18.38
CA PHE A 312 -12.07 -10.68 -18.51
C PHE A 312 -12.51 -12.05 -17.97
N ALA A 313 -13.09 -12.07 -16.77
CA ALA A 313 -13.51 -13.30 -16.09
C ALA A 313 -14.54 -14.11 -16.92
N LEU A 314 -15.55 -13.45 -17.49
CA LEU A 314 -16.57 -14.09 -18.34
C LEU A 314 -16.01 -14.60 -19.69
N ARG A 315 -14.76 -14.25 -20.03
CA ARG A 315 -14.04 -14.72 -21.22
C ARG A 315 -12.89 -15.68 -20.88
N ASN A 316 -12.79 -16.12 -19.61
CA ASN A 316 -11.69 -16.93 -19.07
C ASN A 316 -10.29 -16.32 -19.28
N ILE A 317 -10.17 -15.00 -19.37
CA ILE A 317 -8.89 -14.30 -19.48
C ILE A 317 -8.31 -14.13 -18.08
N ASN A 318 -7.13 -14.70 -17.83
CA ASN A 318 -6.47 -14.62 -16.53
C ASN A 318 -5.87 -13.21 -16.29
N LEU A 319 -5.95 -12.74 -15.04
CA LEU A 319 -5.35 -11.49 -14.61
C LEU A 319 -4.11 -11.78 -13.77
N SER A 320 -2.96 -11.37 -14.27
CA SER A 320 -1.66 -11.55 -13.60
C SER A 320 -1.29 -10.37 -12.67
N LYS A 321 -1.94 -9.21 -12.84
CA LYS A 321 -1.78 -8.06 -11.94
C LYS A 321 -3.00 -7.14 -11.93
N ILE A 322 -3.26 -6.53 -10.77
CA ILE A 322 -4.15 -5.38 -10.58
C ILE A 322 -3.51 -4.41 -9.57
N GLU A 323 -3.53 -3.11 -9.86
CA GLU A 323 -3.00 -2.04 -9.00
C GLU A 323 -3.89 -0.78 -9.15
N SER A 324 -4.27 -0.13 -8.04
CA SER A 324 -5.10 1.07 -8.05
C SER A 324 -4.34 2.32 -7.62
N ARG A 325 -4.54 3.43 -8.34
CA ARG A 325 -3.73 4.66 -8.19
C ARG A 325 -4.62 5.90 -8.35
N PRO A 326 -4.70 6.82 -7.36
CA PRO A 326 -5.46 8.06 -7.52
C PRO A 326 -4.79 8.98 -8.55
N GLN A 327 -5.58 9.58 -9.43
CA GLN A 327 -5.14 10.39 -10.56
C GLN A 327 -4.63 11.77 -10.13
N ARG A 328 -3.31 11.87 -9.98
CA ARG A 328 -2.61 13.11 -9.55
C ARG A 328 -2.93 14.37 -10.36
N GLY A 329 -3.34 14.24 -11.63
CA GLY A 329 -3.68 15.37 -12.51
C GLY A 329 -5.13 15.85 -12.43
N ARG A 330 -6.03 15.09 -11.80
CA ARG A 330 -7.42 15.46 -11.50
C ARG A 330 -7.78 14.91 -10.12
N PRO A 331 -7.23 15.49 -9.03
CA PRO A 331 -7.53 15.04 -7.68
C PRO A 331 -8.97 15.36 -7.23
N LEU A 332 -9.70 16.16 -8.02
CA LEU A 332 -11.10 16.56 -7.79
C LEU A 332 -11.82 16.67 -9.15
N ARG A 333 -12.94 15.96 -9.31
CA ARG A 333 -13.90 16.20 -10.41
C ARG A 333 -14.83 17.36 -10.00
N VAL A 334 -14.68 18.54 -10.60
CA VAL A 334 -15.69 19.61 -10.50
C VAL A 334 -16.77 19.32 -11.54
N VAL A 335 -18.00 19.09 -11.08
CA VAL A 335 -19.18 18.93 -11.94
C VAL A 335 -20.00 20.22 -11.83
N ASP A 336 -19.80 21.14 -12.76
CA ASP A 336 -20.65 22.33 -12.89
C ASP A 336 -22.01 21.94 -13.49
N GLY A 337 -23.10 22.52 -12.97
CA GLY A 337 -24.40 22.44 -13.64
C GLY A 337 -25.67 22.51 -12.78
N SER A 338 -25.61 22.37 -11.45
CA SER A 338 -26.80 22.58 -10.59
C SER A 338 -26.45 22.81 -9.11
N ASN A 339 -26.33 24.08 -8.71
CA ASN A 339 -26.57 24.69 -7.38
C ASN A 339 -26.41 23.86 -6.08
N ASN A 340 -25.43 22.96 -5.97
CA ASN A 340 -25.03 22.35 -4.69
C ASN A 340 -23.54 22.00 -4.69
N GLY A 341 -22.71 22.87 -4.11
CA GLY A 341 -21.25 22.72 -4.06
C GLY A 341 -20.79 21.58 -3.16
N CYS A 342 -20.60 20.40 -3.74
CA CYS A 342 -19.97 19.24 -3.11
C CYS A 342 -18.68 18.90 -3.87
N ALA A 343 -17.55 18.84 -3.15
CA ALA A 343 -16.28 18.38 -3.71
C ALA A 343 -16.35 16.85 -3.88
N LYS A 344 -16.10 16.35 -5.10
CA LYS A 344 -16.14 14.92 -5.43
C LYS A 344 -14.75 14.29 -5.50
N TYR A 345 -14.75 12.97 -5.45
CA TYR A 345 -13.66 12.05 -5.13
C TYR A 345 -12.46 12.12 -6.09
N PHE A 346 -11.42 11.34 -5.77
CA PHE A 346 -10.28 11.11 -6.66
C PHE A 346 -10.71 10.25 -7.85
N ASP A 347 -10.47 10.72 -9.09
CA ASP A 347 -10.49 9.85 -10.27
C ASP A 347 -9.43 8.73 -10.03
N TYR A 348 -9.80 7.44 -10.15
CA TYR A 348 -8.86 6.31 -9.96
C TYR A 348 -8.41 5.72 -11.30
N LEU A 349 -7.11 5.42 -11.37
CA LEU A 349 -6.47 4.66 -12.44
C LEU A 349 -6.21 3.23 -11.96
N PHE A 350 -6.69 2.25 -12.72
CA PHE A 350 -6.43 0.83 -12.52
C PHE A 350 -5.45 0.35 -13.57
N TYR A 351 -4.31 -0.16 -13.13
CA TYR A 351 -3.33 -0.84 -13.97
C TYR A 351 -3.59 -2.34 -13.88
N ILE A 352 -3.79 -2.99 -15.02
CA ILE A 352 -4.06 -4.43 -15.11
C ILE A 352 -3.16 -5.07 -16.16
N ASP A 353 -2.61 -6.22 -15.81
CA ASP A 353 -1.93 -7.11 -16.75
C ASP A 353 -2.74 -8.39 -16.94
N PHE A 354 -3.19 -8.65 -18.17
CA PHE A 354 -3.97 -9.84 -18.51
C PHE A 354 -3.25 -10.75 -19.50
N GLU A 355 -3.43 -12.06 -19.37
CA GLU A 355 -2.75 -13.10 -20.14
C GLU A 355 -3.52 -13.42 -21.42
N ALA A 356 -3.47 -12.51 -22.38
CA ALA A 356 -3.91 -12.73 -23.75
C ALA A 356 -3.21 -11.77 -24.72
N SER A 357 -3.09 -12.17 -25.99
CA SER A 357 -2.62 -11.30 -27.07
C SER A 357 -3.73 -10.41 -27.61
N MET A 358 -3.40 -9.16 -27.94
CA MET A 358 -4.32 -8.28 -28.69
C MET A 358 -4.60 -8.74 -30.13
N ALA A 359 -3.91 -9.79 -30.61
CA ALA A 359 -4.28 -10.48 -31.85
C ALA A 359 -5.47 -11.45 -31.68
N GLU A 360 -5.83 -11.81 -30.44
CA GLU A 360 -6.93 -12.73 -30.15
C GLU A 360 -8.27 -11.99 -30.06
N THR A 361 -9.32 -12.57 -30.64
CA THR A 361 -10.68 -11.99 -30.63
C THR A 361 -11.27 -11.91 -29.23
N CYS A 362 -10.92 -12.83 -28.33
CA CYS A 362 -11.35 -12.80 -26.92
C CYS A 362 -10.84 -11.54 -26.19
N ALA A 363 -9.56 -11.18 -26.38
CA ALA A 363 -8.95 -9.98 -25.82
C ALA A 363 -9.54 -8.70 -26.43
N GLN A 364 -9.73 -8.68 -27.75
CA GLN A 364 -10.39 -7.56 -28.45
C GLN A 364 -11.83 -7.35 -27.95
N HIS A 365 -12.61 -8.42 -27.79
CA HIS A 365 -13.98 -8.35 -27.24
C HIS A 365 -14.01 -7.97 -25.75
N ALA A 366 -13.00 -8.36 -24.96
CA ALA A 366 -12.87 -7.94 -23.56
C ALA A 366 -12.60 -6.44 -23.47
N LEU A 367 -11.65 -5.94 -24.26
CA LEU A 367 -11.27 -4.54 -24.30
C LEU A 367 -12.38 -3.64 -24.88
N GLY A 368 -13.07 -4.09 -25.93
CA GLY A 368 -14.21 -3.37 -26.50
C GLY A 368 -15.36 -3.23 -25.50
N HIS A 369 -15.70 -4.32 -24.78
CA HIS A 369 -16.72 -4.26 -23.73
C HIS A 369 -16.29 -3.39 -22.53
N LEU A 370 -14.99 -3.39 -22.18
CA LEU A 370 -14.46 -2.49 -21.15
C LEU A 370 -14.57 -1.01 -21.57
N GLN A 371 -14.31 -0.70 -22.84
CA GLN A 371 -14.40 0.63 -23.41
C GLN A 371 -15.80 1.25 -23.33
N GLU A 372 -16.87 0.44 -23.27
CA GLU A 372 -18.25 0.93 -23.17
C GLU A 372 -18.53 1.71 -21.87
N PHE A 373 -17.77 1.46 -20.79
CA PHE A 373 -18.00 2.08 -19.48
C PHE A 373 -16.73 2.57 -18.75
N THR A 374 -15.56 2.55 -19.40
CA THR A 374 -14.38 3.30 -18.92
C THR A 374 -14.41 4.76 -19.35
N SER A 375 -14.07 5.67 -18.44
CA SER A 375 -13.92 7.10 -18.73
C SER A 375 -12.62 7.45 -19.46
N PHE A 376 -11.59 6.59 -19.33
CA PHE A 376 -10.36 6.60 -20.10
C PHE A 376 -9.75 5.19 -20.10
N ILE A 377 -9.10 4.81 -21.19
CA ILE A 377 -8.31 3.58 -21.28
C ILE A 377 -7.13 3.76 -22.23
N ARG A 378 -5.97 3.20 -21.87
CA ARG A 378 -4.76 3.15 -22.68
C ARG A 378 -4.15 1.75 -22.59
N ILE A 379 -3.86 1.16 -23.75
CA ILE A 379 -2.98 -0.01 -23.84
C ILE A 379 -1.55 0.46 -23.63
N LEU A 380 -0.88 -0.10 -22.63
CA LEU A 380 0.52 0.20 -22.32
C LEU A 380 1.46 -0.69 -23.14
N GLY A 381 1.08 -1.93 -23.43
CA GLY A 381 1.78 -2.79 -24.38
C GLY A 381 1.14 -4.17 -24.48
N CYS A 382 1.47 -4.90 -25.55
CA CYS A 382 1.13 -6.30 -25.74
C CYS A 382 2.43 -7.02 -26.13
N TYR A 383 2.94 -7.86 -25.24
CA TYR A 383 4.32 -8.36 -25.29
C TYR A 383 4.40 -9.83 -24.84
N PRO A 384 5.42 -10.58 -25.29
CA PRO A 384 5.59 -11.98 -24.89
C PRO A 384 5.89 -12.09 -23.39
N MET A 385 5.35 -13.13 -22.75
CA MET A 385 5.65 -13.40 -21.34
C MET A 385 7.06 -13.94 -21.13
N ASP A 386 7.69 -13.57 -20.01
CA ASP A 386 8.97 -14.14 -19.58
C ASP A 386 8.73 -15.50 -18.91
N LEU A 387 8.82 -16.56 -19.72
CA LEU A 387 8.53 -17.96 -19.35
C LEU A 387 9.74 -18.68 -18.73
N ASP A 388 10.67 -17.96 -18.11
CA ASP A 388 11.94 -18.49 -17.61
C ASP A 388 11.71 -19.70 -16.68
N SER A 389 12.14 -20.88 -17.11
CA SER A 389 11.67 -22.18 -16.61
C SER A 389 12.13 -22.51 -15.19
N SER A 390 13.05 -21.71 -14.65
CA SER A 390 13.51 -21.75 -13.26
C SER A 390 12.55 -21.06 -12.28
N LEU A 391 11.70 -20.13 -12.73
CA LEU A 391 10.76 -19.37 -11.89
C LEU A 391 9.33 -19.94 -11.91
N THR A 392 9.02 -20.86 -12.82
CA THR A 392 7.66 -21.43 -12.99
C THR A 392 7.14 -22.17 -11.75
N ILE A 393 8.05 -22.63 -10.87
CA ILE A 393 7.71 -23.30 -9.60
C ILE A 393 7.11 -22.32 -8.57
N LEU A 394 7.44 -21.02 -8.66
CA LEU A 394 6.96 -19.97 -7.73
C LEU A 394 5.65 -19.31 -8.16
N SER A 395 5.13 -19.62 -9.36
CA SER A 395 3.90 -19.00 -9.92
C SER A 395 2.61 -19.79 -9.61
N SER A 396 2.63 -20.71 -8.66
CA SER A 396 1.49 -21.61 -8.36
C SER A 396 0.38 -20.99 -7.50
N SER A 397 0.41 -19.67 -7.26
CA SER A 397 -0.75 -18.87 -6.87
C SER A 397 -1.58 -18.42 -8.09
N LYS A 398 -2.05 -19.38 -8.90
CA LYS A 398 -2.97 -19.10 -10.02
C LYS A 398 -4.27 -18.47 -9.47
N LEU A 399 -4.47 -17.17 -9.73
CA LEU A 399 -5.66 -16.42 -9.32
C LEU A 399 -6.89 -16.80 -10.17
N SER A 400 -7.40 -18.02 -9.94
CA SER A 400 -8.66 -18.48 -10.54
C SER A 400 -9.85 -17.78 -9.86
N PHE A 401 -10.22 -16.60 -10.36
CA PHE A 401 -11.49 -15.94 -10.04
C PHE A 401 -12.66 -16.75 -10.63
N LYS A 402 -13.07 -17.82 -9.95
CA LYS A 402 -14.37 -18.45 -10.18
C LYS A 402 -15.47 -17.56 -9.61
N LEU A 403 -16.02 -16.72 -10.46
CA LEU A 403 -17.25 -15.99 -10.18
C LEU A 403 -18.42 -16.99 -10.12
N PHE A 404 -18.83 -17.38 -8.90
CA PHE A 404 -20.07 -18.12 -8.70
C PHE A 404 -21.26 -17.20 -8.96
N ILE A 405 -21.77 -17.21 -10.19
CA ILE A 405 -23.14 -16.79 -10.45
C ILE A 405 -24.04 -17.87 -9.87
N ALA A 406 -24.70 -17.56 -8.75
CA ALA A 406 -25.73 -18.41 -8.18
C ALA A 406 -26.99 -18.32 -9.06
N GLU A 407 -27.11 -19.20 -10.04
CA GLU A 407 -28.38 -19.40 -10.75
C GLU A 407 -29.42 -19.93 -9.75
N THR A 408 -30.40 -19.08 -9.43
CA THR A 408 -31.57 -19.47 -8.66
C THR A 408 -32.47 -20.36 -9.52
N ASN A 409 -32.36 -21.68 -9.38
CA ASN A 409 -33.34 -22.61 -9.92
C ASN A 409 -34.02 -23.40 -8.81
N SER A 410 -35.32 -23.14 -8.65
CA SER A 410 -36.21 -23.82 -7.74
C SER A 410 -36.74 -25.11 -8.36
N SER A 411 -36.30 -26.27 -7.90
CA SER A 411 -37.09 -27.50 -7.98
C SER A 411 -36.67 -28.52 -6.91
N SER A 412 -37.66 -29.00 -6.15
CA SER A 412 -37.47 -30.00 -5.11
C SER A 412 -37.54 -31.41 -5.71
N ARG A 413 -36.56 -32.28 -5.43
CA ARG A 413 -36.72 -33.68 -4.94
C ARG A 413 -35.45 -34.53 -5.05
N GLU A 414 -35.23 -35.33 -4.00
CA GLU A 414 -34.69 -36.70 -3.96
C GLU A 414 -33.76 -37.20 -5.10
N VAL A 415 -32.50 -37.50 -4.75
CA VAL A 415 -31.93 -38.85 -4.94
C VAL A 415 -31.06 -39.19 -3.72
N VAL A 416 -31.23 -40.40 -3.19
CA VAL A 416 -30.38 -40.99 -2.14
C VAL A 416 -29.32 -41.90 -2.78
N GLY A 417 -28.07 -41.76 -2.35
CA GLY A 417 -27.11 -42.87 -2.28
C GLY A 417 -25.95 -42.89 -3.30
N GLN A 418 -24.89 -43.61 -2.87
CA GLN A 418 -23.68 -44.01 -3.63
C GLN A 418 -22.74 -42.82 -4.00
N LEU A 419 -21.53 -42.70 -3.43
CA LEU A 419 -20.45 -43.68 -3.43
C LEU A 419 -19.47 -43.44 -2.26
N GLU A 420 -19.32 -44.41 -1.36
CA GLU A 420 -18.07 -44.67 -0.64
C GLU A 420 -17.63 -46.10 -0.98
N SER A 421 -16.57 -46.23 -1.78
CA SER A 421 -15.72 -47.42 -1.84
C SER A 421 -14.40 -47.04 -2.50
N ASP A 422 -13.33 -46.99 -1.71
CA ASP A 422 -12.14 -47.82 -1.95
C ASP A 422 -11.08 -47.60 -0.86
N CYS A 423 -11.02 -48.56 0.08
CA CYS A 423 -9.79 -49.09 0.69
C CYS A 423 -10.14 -50.23 1.67
N PHE A 424 -10.11 -51.47 1.18
CA PHE A 424 -9.87 -52.69 1.99
C PHE A 424 -8.41 -52.66 2.53
N SER A 425 -7.97 -53.42 3.54
CA SER A 425 -8.52 -54.60 4.23
C SER A 425 -7.94 -54.75 5.65
N SER A 426 -8.57 -55.64 6.46
CA SER A 426 -7.97 -56.52 7.51
C SER A 426 -6.67 -56.10 8.20
N ASP A 427 -6.55 -56.10 9.53
CA ASP A 427 -6.96 -57.21 10.41
C ASP A 427 -6.92 -56.82 11.91
N GLY A 428 -7.46 -57.68 12.78
CA GLY A 428 -7.04 -57.71 14.20
C GLY A 428 -8.03 -57.20 15.27
N ARG A 429 -8.02 -57.89 16.42
CA ARG A 429 -8.83 -57.59 17.60
C ARG A 429 -8.16 -56.54 18.52
N SER A 430 -9.01 -55.86 19.29
CA SER A 430 -8.80 -55.38 20.67
C SER A 430 -8.44 -53.90 20.94
N LYS A 431 -9.19 -53.35 21.91
CA LYS A 431 -8.93 -52.25 22.86
C LYS A 431 -7.90 -51.17 22.50
N SER A 432 -8.39 -49.94 22.33
CA SER A 432 -7.81 -48.77 23.02
C SER A 432 -8.85 -47.65 23.19
N SER A 433 -8.72 -46.87 24.27
CA SER A 433 -9.59 -45.73 24.62
C SER A 433 -9.29 -44.50 23.77
N GLY A 434 -10.25 -44.06 22.94
CA GLY A 434 -10.17 -42.81 22.19
C GLY A 434 -10.87 -41.66 22.90
N ILE A 435 -10.10 -40.69 23.42
CA ILE A 435 -10.65 -39.45 23.99
C ILE A 435 -11.23 -38.61 22.84
N CYS A 436 -12.53 -38.39 22.84
CA CYS A 436 -13.19 -37.55 21.84
C CYS A 436 -12.91 -36.06 22.12
N SER A 437 -12.45 -35.33 21.11
CA SER A 437 -12.07 -33.92 21.24
C SER A 437 -13.23 -33.03 21.73
N PRO A 438 -13.00 -32.07 22.66
CA PRO A 438 -14.03 -31.15 23.14
C PRO A 438 -14.76 -30.37 22.03
N ARG A 439 -14.12 -30.21 20.87
CA ARG A 439 -14.69 -29.51 19.71
C ARG A 439 -15.86 -30.28 19.08
N ALA A 440 -15.83 -31.62 19.12
CA ALA A 440 -16.84 -32.48 18.50
C ALA A 440 -18.09 -32.70 19.36
N SER A 441 -18.02 -32.49 20.68
CA SER A 441 -19.18 -32.49 21.57
C SER A 441 -19.89 -31.12 21.59
N TYR A 442 -19.13 -30.03 21.46
CA TYR A 442 -19.67 -28.67 21.39
C TYR A 442 -20.46 -28.42 20.09
N LEU A 443 -19.91 -28.83 18.94
CA LEU A 443 -20.62 -28.75 17.64
C LEU A 443 -21.93 -29.54 17.63
N ARG A 444 -22.00 -30.66 18.36
CA ARG A 444 -23.25 -31.43 18.52
C ARG A 444 -24.28 -30.71 19.39
N LYS A 445 -23.86 -29.95 20.41
CA LYS A 445 -24.75 -29.11 21.23
C LYS A 445 -25.26 -27.86 20.51
N LEU A 446 -24.55 -27.36 19.50
CA LEU A 446 -25.00 -26.24 18.67
C LEU A 446 -26.08 -26.64 17.65
N ALA A 447 -26.11 -27.91 17.21
CA ALA A 447 -27.16 -28.41 16.32
C ALA A 447 -28.56 -28.45 16.96
N ASP A 448 -28.63 -28.52 18.30
CA ASP A 448 -29.89 -28.56 19.06
C ASP A 448 -30.38 -27.16 19.53
N VAL A 449 -29.66 -26.07 19.23
CA VAL A 449 -30.02 -24.71 19.70
C VAL A 449 -30.38 -23.77 18.55
N ALA A 450 -31.69 -23.73 18.32
CA ALA A 450 -32.49 -22.61 17.82
C ALA A 450 -32.38 -22.19 16.34
N SER A 451 -33.54 -21.75 15.84
CA SER A 451 -33.65 -20.91 14.66
C SER A 451 -32.89 -19.59 14.87
N ASN A 452 -32.38 -19.00 13.77
CA ASN A 452 -31.52 -17.80 13.79
C ASN A 452 -32.03 -16.60 14.64
N GLY A 453 -33.32 -16.54 14.97
CA GLY A 453 -33.90 -15.49 15.81
C GLY A 453 -33.33 -15.44 17.23
N GLU A 454 -33.31 -16.56 17.96
CA GLU A 454 -32.85 -16.56 19.37
C GLU A 454 -31.36 -16.22 19.49
N LEU A 455 -30.56 -16.65 18.52
CA LEU A 455 -29.13 -16.32 18.47
C LEU A 455 -28.90 -14.82 18.22
N LEU A 456 -29.67 -14.18 17.34
CA LEU A 456 -29.54 -12.75 17.07
C LEU A 456 -30.02 -11.84 18.21
N ASP A 457 -30.84 -12.36 19.14
CA ASP A 457 -31.20 -11.66 20.38
C ASP A 457 -30.17 -11.83 21.51
N TRP A 458 -29.15 -12.69 21.35
CA TRP A 458 -28.10 -12.90 22.35
C TRP A 458 -27.45 -11.59 22.85
N PRO A 459 -26.97 -10.64 22.00
CA PRO A 459 -26.23 -9.48 22.49
C PRO A 459 -27.06 -8.53 23.35
N LYS A 460 -28.40 -8.54 23.22
CA LYS A 460 -29.33 -7.73 24.03
C LYS A 460 -29.49 -8.27 25.45
N ASN A 461 -29.23 -9.56 25.64
CA ASN A 461 -29.39 -10.31 26.89
C ASN A 461 -28.05 -10.63 27.59
N ASP A 462 -26.93 -10.30 26.94
CA ASP A 462 -25.57 -10.57 27.39
C ASP A 462 -25.02 -9.44 28.29
N THR A 463 -24.18 -9.77 29.27
CA THR A 463 -23.59 -8.77 30.17
C THR A 463 -22.43 -8.04 29.47
N ARG A 464 -22.70 -6.84 28.96
CA ARG A 464 -21.72 -6.03 28.21
C ARG A 464 -21.18 -4.84 29.01
N ARG A 465 -19.87 -4.62 28.92
CA ARG A 465 -19.18 -3.41 29.39
C ARG A 465 -17.94 -3.15 28.54
N PHE A 466 -17.62 -1.89 28.28
CA PHE A 466 -16.30 -1.53 27.75
C PHE A 466 -15.23 -1.77 28.82
N PHE A 467 -14.16 -2.51 28.48
CA PHE A 467 -13.04 -2.73 29.38
C PHE A 467 -11.93 -1.71 29.15
N HIS A 468 -11.42 -1.67 27.92
CA HIS A 468 -10.33 -0.75 27.56
C HIS A 468 -10.22 -0.51 26.05
N VAL A 469 -9.54 0.57 25.67
CA VAL A 469 -9.06 0.79 24.30
C VAL A 469 -7.55 0.63 24.24
N VAL A 470 -7.05 0.03 23.16
CA VAL A 470 -5.64 -0.23 22.91
C VAL A 470 -5.14 0.63 21.76
N TYR A 471 -4.04 1.35 21.97
CA TYR A 471 -3.30 2.03 20.90
C TYR A 471 -1.80 2.01 21.14
N ARG A 472 -1.05 2.26 20.06
CA ARG A 472 0.41 2.13 20.04
C ARG A 472 1.08 3.44 20.42
N VAL A 473 2.21 3.35 21.12
CA VAL A 473 2.98 4.53 21.53
C VAL A 473 4.45 4.34 21.17
N GLY A 474 5.18 5.42 20.90
CA GLY A 474 6.59 5.38 20.55
C GLY A 474 7.48 5.11 21.76
N ASP A 475 7.09 5.62 22.93
CA ASP A 475 7.82 5.51 24.19
C ASP A 475 6.83 5.27 25.34
N LEU A 476 6.94 4.12 25.99
CA LEU A 476 6.02 3.70 27.04
C LEU A 476 6.16 4.55 28.30
N ASP A 477 7.39 4.77 28.77
CA ASP A 477 7.66 5.45 30.04
C ASP A 477 7.37 6.95 29.94
N ARG A 478 7.70 7.58 28.80
CA ARG A 478 7.34 8.97 28.49
C ARG A 478 5.82 9.17 28.48
N THR A 479 5.09 8.21 27.95
CA THR A 479 3.62 8.23 27.91
C THR A 479 3.02 8.01 29.30
N ILE A 480 3.46 6.99 30.04
CA ILE A 480 3.03 6.75 31.43
C ILE A 480 3.23 8.01 32.28
N LYS A 481 4.42 8.62 32.20
CA LYS A 481 4.74 9.85 32.91
C LYS A 481 3.81 11.01 32.54
N PHE A 482 3.53 11.22 31.25
CA PHE A 482 2.62 12.27 30.82
C PHE A 482 1.19 12.05 31.34
N TYR A 483 0.68 10.82 31.28
CA TYR A 483 -0.72 10.51 31.61
C TYR A 483 -0.95 10.55 33.13
N THR A 484 0.03 10.10 33.91
CA THR A 484 0.02 10.19 35.37
C THR A 484 0.19 11.64 35.85
N GLU A 485 1.16 12.40 35.33
CA GLU A 485 1.44 13.76 35.81
C GLU A 485 0.49 14.84 35.25
N CYS A 486 -0.02 14.70 34.02
CA CYS A 486 -0.83 15.74 33.36
C CYS A 486 -2.34 15.45 33.44
N PHE A 487 -2.74 14.17 33.28
CA PHE A 487 -4.15 13.78 33.34
C PHE A 487 -4.57 13.23 34.71
N GLY A 488 -3.63 12.84 35.58
CA GLY A 488 -3.93 12.27 36.90
C GLY A 488 -4.38 10.81 36.86
N MET A 489 -4.10 10.10 35.76
CA MET A 489 -4.36 8.67 35.65
C MET A 489 -3.45 7.86 36.58
N LYS A 490 -3.83 6.62 36.88
CA LYS A 490 -3.02 5.64 37.61
C LYS A 490 -2.72 4.45 36.73
N VAL A 491 -1.49 3.94 36.79
CA VAL A 491 -1.13 2.64 36.19
C VAL A 491 -1.75 1.55 37.04
N SER A 492 -2.60 0.70 36.46
CA SER A 492 -3.17 -0.47 37.15
C SER A 492 -2.26 -1.68 37.06
N ARG A 493 -1.63 -1.89 35.89
CA ARG A 493 -0.66 -2.95 35.62
C ARG A 493 0.21 -2.61 34.41
N GLN A 494 1.46 -3.05 34.43
CA GLN A 494 2.43 -2.90 33.35
C GLN A 494 3.10 -4.25 33.11
N ARG A 495 3.32 -4.62 31.85
CA ARG A 495 3.95 -5.89 31.47
C ARG A 495 4.92 -5.65 30.32
N ASP A 496 6.15 -6.11 30.52
CA ASP A 496 7.09 -6.29 29.41
C ASP A 496 6.96 -7.70 28.83
N VAL A 497 7.03 -7.83 27.51
CA VAL A 497 6.95 -9.11 26.78
C VAL A 497 8.12 -9.22 25.81
N PRO A 498 9.36 -9.47 26.30
CA PRO A 498 10.57 -9.46 25.47
C PRO A 498 10.51 -10.41 24.27
N LYS A 499 9.87 -11.57 24.43
CA LYS A 499 9.70 -12.58 23.35
C LYS A 499 8.89 -12.05 22.17
N GLU A 500 7.89 -11.21 22.42
CA GLU A 500 7.01 -10.63 21.41
C GLU A 500 7.40 -9.17 21.06
N LYS A 501 8.50 -8.66 21.65
CA LYS A 501 9.13 -7.36 21.37
C LYS A 501 8.20 -6.15 21.58
N TYR A 502 7.29 -6.26 22.53
CA TYR A 502 6.45 -5.17 23.00
C TYR A 502 6.39 -5.09 24.53
N SER A 503 6.04 -3.90 25.01
CA SER A 503 5.73 -3.64 26.41
C SER A 503 4.40 -2.88 26.47
N ASN A 504 3.57 -3.14 27.47
CA ASN A 504 2.28 -2.48 27.63
C ASN A 504 2.04 -1.97 29.06
N ALA A 505 1.16 -0.99 29.18
CA ALA A 505 0.65 -0.52 30.47
C ALA A 505 -0.83 -0.18 30.36
N PHE A 506 -1.58 -0.54 31.39
CA PHE A 506 -2.98 -0.21 31.58
C PHE A 506 -3.07 0.98 32.52
N MET A 507 -3.83 2.00 32.13
CA MET A 507 -3.97 3.26 32.85
C MET A 507 -5.43 3.71 32.89
N GLY A 508 -5.87 4.27 34.02
CA GLY A 508 -7.23 4.78 34.16
C GLY A 508 -7.43 5.58 35.44
N PHE A 509 -8.67 5.95 35.73
CA PHE A 509 -9.02 6.73 36.93
C PHE A 509 -9.47 5.86 38.12
N GLY A 510 -9.78 4.59 37.88
CA GLY A 510 -10.16 3.61 38.90
C GLY A 510 -9.70 2.19 38.55
N SER A 511 -10.27 1.19 39.23
CA SER A 511 -9.93 -0.22 38.98
C SER A 511 -10.53 -0.73 37.67
N GLU A 512 -9.76 -1.47 36.87
CA GLU A 512 -10.21 -2.18 35.65
C GLU A 512 -11.45 -3.06 35.88
N LYS A 513 -11.74 -3.49 37.12
CA LYS A 513 -12.94 -4.26 37.48
C LYS A 513 -14.25 -3.49 37.29
N SER A 514 -14.23 -2.16 37.37
CA SER A 514 -15.44 -1.31 37.30
C SER A 514 -15.31 -0.08 36.40
N HIS A 515 -14.10 0.44 36.22
CA HIS A 515 -13.79 1.62 35.41
C HIS A 515 -13.27 1.20 34.04
N PHE A 516 -13.27 2.13 33.09
CA PHE A 516 -12.64 1.96 31.79
C PHE A 516 -11.15 2.29 31.87
N ALA A 517 -10.33 1.59 31.08
CA ALA A 517 -8.90 1.81 31.03
C ALA A 517 -8.40 2.09 29.60
N ILE A 518 -7.23 2.69 29.52
CA ILE A 518 -6.41 2.79 28.32
C ILE A 518 -5.30 1.75 28.44
N MET A 519 -5.10 0.93 27.40
CA MET A 519 -3.88 0.14 27.26
C MET A 519 -2.98 0.80 26.22
N VAL A 520 -1.83 1.31 26.66
CA VAL A 520 -0.77 1.81 25.75
C VAL A 520 0.21 0.69 25.43
N LEU A 521 0.64 0.61 24.17
CA LEU A 521 1.40 -0.53 23.63
C LEU A 521 2.63 -0.07 22.83
N ALA A 522 3.81 -0.14 23.43
CA ALA A 522 5.07 0.20 22.77
C ALA A 522 5.69 -1.00 22.06
N HIS A 523 6.13 -0.83 20.81
CA HIS A 523 6.87 -1.85 20.04
C HIS A 523 8.26 -1.33 19.71
N MET A 524 9.30 -2.15 19.90
CA MET A 524 10.70 -1.70 19.80
C MET A 524 11.15 -1.21 18.40
N LYS A 525 10.39 -1.46 17.33
CA LYS A 525 10.80 -1.16 15.93
C LYS A 525 9.67 -0.68 15.00
N LEU A 526 8.52 -0.24 15.51
CA LEU A 526 7.39 0.15 14.66
C LEU A 526 7.37 1.67 14.39
N LYS A 527 7.37 2.07 13.11
CA LYS A 527 7.06 3.46 12.73
C LYS A 527 5.55 3.70 12.87
N MET A 528 5.18 4.62 13.75
CA MET A 528 3.78 4.94 14.02
C MET A 528 3.20 5.88 12.95
N ASP A 529 1.99 5.56 12.49
CA ASP A 529 1.14 6.41 11.65
C ASP A 529 -0.15 6.63 12.45
N LEU A 530 -0.32 7.85 12.98
CA LEU A 530 -1.44 8.22 13.84
C LEU A 530 -2.81 8.08 13.16
N GLY A 531 -2.85 8.18 11.82
CA GLY A 531 -4.10 8.23 11.07
C GLY A 531 -5.07 9.28 11.63
N ILE A 532 -6.35 8.95 11.66
CA ILE A 532 -7.40 9.78 12.27
C ILE A 532 -7.81 9.14 13.60
N SER A 533 -6.97 9.33 14.62
CA SER A 533 -7.10 8.72 15.94
C SER A 533 -8.16 9.40 16.83
N PRO A 534 -8.86 8.69 17.74
CA PRO A 534 -10.23 9.07 18.10
C PRO A 534 -10.49 9.54 19.56
N PHE A 535 -9.50 10.05 20.29
CA PHE A 535 -9.63 10.15 21.76
C PHE A 535 -10.25 11.47 22.26
N GLN A 536 -11.23 11.35 23.17
CA GLN A 536 -11.81 12.48 23.92
C GLN A 536 -11.91 12.12 25.42
N LEU A 537 -11.53 13.06 26.29
CA LEU A 537 -11.61 13.00 27.75
C LEU A 537 -12.60 14.06 28.25
N LYS A 538 -13.39 13.79 29.31
CA LYS A 538 -14.34 14.81 29.82
C LYS A 538 -14.06 15.10 31.29
N MET A 539 -13.39 16.23 31.53
CA MET A 539 -12.73 16.60 32.79
C MET A 539 -12.88 18.11 33.07
N GLN A 540 -12.37 18.61 34.20
CA GLN A 540 -12.25 20.06 34.41
C GLN A 540 -11.17 20.63 33.47
N VAL A 541 -11.60 21.39 32.46
CA VAL A 541 -10.77 21.76 31.31
C VAL A 541 -9.67 22.76 31.70
N TYR A 542 -10.03 23.85 32.39
CA TYR A 542 -9.09 24.93 32.71
C TYR A 542 -7.90 24.45 33.56
N LYS A 543 -8.17 23.81 34.70
CA LYS A 543 -7.13 23.28 35.61
C LYS A 543 -6.25 22.23 34.94
N MET A 544 -6.81 21.39 34.07
CA MET A 544 -6.05 20.38 33.35
C MET A 544 -5.14 21.01 32.28
N VAL A 545 -5.63 21.97 31.51
CA VAL A 545 -4.80 22.72 30.55
C VAL A 545 -3.68 23.48 31.25
N GLU A 546 -3.92 24.10 32.41
CA GLU A 546 -2.86 24.71 33.23
C GLU A 546 -1.82 23.69 33.68
N THR A 547 -2.25 22.50 34.14
CA THR A 547 -1.35 21.42 34.57
C THR A 547 -0.50 20.90 33.41
N VAL A 548 -1.14 20.61 32.26
CA VAL A 548 -0.48 20.22 31.01
C VAL A 548 0.55 21.27 30.60
N ARG A 549 0.19 22.56 30.59
CA ARG A 549 1.08 23.68 30.22
C ARG A 549 2.27 23.79 31.17
N ALA A 550 2.03 23.71 32.48
CA ALA A 550 3.10 23.75 33.50
C ALA A 550 4.07 22.57 33.39
N LYS A 551 3.63 21.44 32.81
CA LYS A 551 4.44 20.25 32.51
C LYS A 551 5.03 20.24 31.10
N GLY A 552 4.87 21.31 30.32
CA GLY A 552 5.41 21.44 28.95
C GLY A 552 4.63 20.65 27.89
N GLY A 553 3.40 20.23 28.18
CA GLY A 553 2.51 19.54 27.24
C GLY A 553 1.92 20.46 26.18
N ASN A 554 1.53 19.88 25.04
CA ASN A 554 1.11 20.62 23.86
C ASN A 554 -0.40 20.91 23.87
N VAL A 555 -0.80 22.17 24.03
CA VAL A 555 -2.20 22.61 23.96
C VAL A 555 -2.46 23.17 22.56
N THR A 556 -3.26 22.47 21.76
CA THR A 556 -3.57 22.83 20.36
C THR A 556 -4.89 23.56 20.17
N ARG A 557 -5.80 23.49 21.15
CA ARG A 557 -6.98 24.36 21.26
C ARG A 557 -7.15 24.74 22.72
N GLU A 558 -7.16 26.03 23.01
CA GLU A 558 -7.37 26.55 24.36
C GLU A 558 -8.81 26.29 24.87
N PRO A 559 -9.02 26.33 26.20
CA PRO A 559 -10.33 26.28 26.83
C PRO A 559 -11.27 27.36 26.30
N GLY A 560 -12.36 26.94 25.66
CA GLY A 560 -13.38 27.87 25.16
C GLY A 560 -14.61 27.15 24.64
N PRO A 561 -15.76 27.85 24.53
CA PRO A 561 -17.00 27.27 24.01
C PRO A 561 -16.81 26.72 22.59
N VAL A 562 -17.59 25.70 22.23
CA VAL A 562 -17.73 25.28 20.82
C VAL A 562 -18.69 26.20 20.07
N GLU A 563 -18.41 26.44 18.79
CA GLU A 563 -19.32 27.19 17.91
C GLU A 563 -20.68 26.48 17.84
N GLY A 564 -21.77 27.22 18.07
CA GLY A 564 -23.12 26.64 18.11
C GLY A 564 -23.39 25.68 19.27
N GLY A 565 -22.73 25.84 20.42
CA GLY A 565 -23.02 25.09 21.66
C GLY A 565 -22.52 25.77 22.94
N SER A 566 -22.97 25.27 24.10
CA SER A 566 -22.59 25.78 25.43
C SER A 566 -21.45 25.00 26.09
N SER A 567 -21.00 23.90 25.49
CA SER A 567 -19.89 23.09 26.02
C SER A 567 -18.56 23.82 25.86
N ILE A 568 -17.80 23.93 26.95
CA ILE A 568 -16.41 24.41 26.91
C ILE A 568 -15.51 23.21 26.65
N ILE A 569 -14.65 23.29 25.62
CA ILE A 569 -13.66 22.27 25.30
C ILE A 569 -12.24 22.84 25.21
N ALA A 570 -11.23 21.99 25.24
CA ALA A 570 -9.85 22.24 24.83
C ALA A 570 -9.32 21.01 24.07
N ILE A 571 -8.18 21.11 23.39
CA ILE A 571 -7.53 19.94 22.75
C ILE A 571 -6.06 19.93 23.13
N VAL A 572 -5.65 18.91 23.88
CA VAL A 572 -4.27 18.63 24.26
C VAL A 572 -3.72 17.53 23.37
N LYS A 573 -2.46 17.62 22.96
CA LYS A 573 -1.72 16.51 22.36
C LYS A 573 -0.79 15.87 23.37
N ASP A 574 -0.78 14.54 23.35
CA ASP A 574 0.14 13.74 24.13
C ASP A 574 1.57 13.73 23.54
N PRO A 575 2.55 13.02 24.14
CA PRO A 575 3.94 13.01 23.69
C PRO A 575 4.17 12.45 22.27
N ASP A 576 3.24 11.63 21.79
CA ASP A 576 3.25 10.94 20.50
C ASP A 576 2.40 11.67 19.43
N GLY A 577 1.59 12.64 19.86
CA GLY A 577 0.80 13.53 19.01
C GLY A 577 -0.70 13.23 18.97
N TYR A 578 -1.18 12.28 19.78
CA TYR A 578 -2.60 11.92 19.89
C TYR A 578 -3.41 13.11 20.42
N PRO A 579 -4.47 13.55 19.71
CA PRO A 579 -5.36 14.57 20.21
C PRO A 579 -6.27 13.97 21.30
N PHE A 580 -6.34 14.68 22.42
CA PHE A 580 -7.29 14.49 23.51
C PHE A 580 -8.14 15.75 23.63
N GLU A 581 -9.39 15.68 23.16
CA GLU A 581 -10.36 16.73 23.42
C GLU A 581 -10.78 16.66 24.89
N LEU A 582 -10.55 17.73 25.65
CA LEU A 582 -10.98 17.88 27.04
C LEU A 582 -12.31 18.62 27.08
N ILE A 583 -13.37 18.05 27.66
CA ILE A 583 -14.71 18.67 27.72
C ILE A 583 -15.14 18.97 29.15
N GLN A 584 -15.52 20.23 29.42
CA GLN A 584 -15.86 20.72 30.75
C GLN A 584 -17.12 20.07 31.30
N ARG A 585 -16.99 19.43 32.46
CA ARG A 585 -18.09 18.82 33.22
C ARG A 585 -17.93 19.06 34.72
N GLY A 586 -18.95 18.69 35.49
CA GLY A 586 -18.85 18.56 36.95
C GLY A 586 -17.94 17.38 37.35
N PRO A 587 -17.62 17.23 38.65
CA PRO A 587 -16.86 16.08 39.15
C PRO A 587 -17.53 14.75 38.77
N THR A 588 -16.74 13.79 38.27
CA THR A 588 -17.18 12.44 37.91
C THR A 588 -16.15 11.41 38.41
N PRO A 589 -16.57 10.23 38.91
CA PRO A 589 -15.65 9.14 39.24
C PRO A 589 -15.04 8.49 37.99
N GLU A 590 -15.71 8.60 36.84
CA GLU A 590 -15.22 8.15 35.54
C GLU A 590 -15.10 9.35 34.59
N PRO A 591 -13.91 9.96 34.46
CA PRO A 591 -13.64 11.04 33.52
C PRO A 591 -13.37 10.56 32.08
N PHE A 592 -13.05 9.27 31.89
CA PHE A 592 -12.97 8.67 30.56
C PHE A 592 -14.34 8.15 30.16
N CYS A 593 -15.08 8.92 29.34
CA CYS A 593 -16.45 8.56 28.95
C CYS A 593 -16.65 8.35 27.44
N GLN A 594 -15.59 8.41 26.62
CA GLN A 594 -15.78 8.33 25.17
C GLN A 594 -14.57 7.80 24.38
N VAL A 595 -14.84 6.88 23.47
CA VAL A 595 -13.95 6.56 22.33
C VAL A 595 -14.71 6.96 21.06
N MET A 596 -14.16 7.85 20.23
CA MET A 596 -14.74 8.11 18.91
C MET A 596 -14.35 6.99 17.93
N LEU A 597 -15.05 6.85 16.81
CA LEU A 597 -14.58 6.17 15.61
C LEU A 597 -15.11 6.95 14.41
N ARG A 598 -14.28 7.06 13.37
CA ARG A 598 -14.72 7.67 12.11
C ARG A 598 -15.36 6.61 11.23
N VAL A 599 -16.62 6.84 10.84
CA VAL A 599 -17.43 5.90 10.06
C VAL A 599 -17.86 6.55 8.75
N GLY A 600 -17.87 5.76 7.68
CA GLY A 600 -18.26 6.17 6.33
C GLY A 600 -19.76 6.08 6.06
N ASP A 601 -20.45 5.19 6.77
CA ASP A 601 -21.90 5.09 6.84
C ASP A 601 -22.33 5.04 8.30
N LEU A 602 -22.90 6.14 8.80
CA LEU A 602 -23.33 6.22 10.19
C LEU A 602 -24.49 5.27 10.50
N ASP A 603 -25.46 5.14 9.59
CA ASP A 603 -26.67 4.35 9.85
C ASP A 603 -26.37 2.86 9.73
N GLY A 604 -25.51 2.47 8.78
CA GLY A 604 -24.91 1.14 8.70
C GLY A 604 -24.09 0.78 9.94
N ALA A 605 -23.21 1.68 10.41
CA ALA A 605 -22.41 1.46 11.62
C ALA A 605 -23.28 1.36 12.89
N ILE A 606 -24.27 2.25 13.08
CA ILE A 606 -25.24 2.16 14.19
C ILE A 606 -25.91 0.80 14.18
N LYS A 607 -26.51 0.41 13.05
CA LYS A 607 -27.20 -0.89 12.88
C LYS A 607 -26.27 -2.08 13.16
N PHE A 608 -24.99 -1.98 12.78
CA PHE A 608 -23.98 -2.99 13.09
C PHE A 608 -23.74 -3.09 14.60
N TYR A 609 -23.47 -1.99 15.30
CA TYR A 609 -23.20 -2.00 16.74
C TYR A 609 -24.44 -2.40 17.57
N GLU A 610 -25.66 -2.09 17.11
CA GLU A 610 -26.90 -2.60 17.70
C GLU A 610 -27.03 -4.12 17.53
N LYS A 611 -26.86 -4.65 16.31
CA LYS A 611 -27.05 -6.07 16.01
C LYS A 611 -25.92 -6.97 16.54
N ALA A 612 -24.67 -6.59 16.32
CA ALA A 612 -23.51 -7.42 16.68
C ALA A 612 -23.24 -7.39 18.19
N LEU A 613 -23.39 -6.21 18.81
CA LEU A 613 -22.93 -5.97 20.18
C LEU A 613 -24.03 -5.60 21.18
N GLY A 614 -25.28 -5.44 20.75
CA GLY A 614 -26.40 -5.10 21.65
C GLY A 614 -26.36 -3.68 22.21
N MET A 615 -25.58 -2.79 21.59
CA MET A 615 -25.54 -1.38 21.98
C MET A 615 -26.86 -0.68 21.64
N ARG A 616 -27.09 0.49 22.23
CA ARG A 616 -28.20 1.39 21.90
C ARG A 616 -27.65 2.71 21.39
N LEU A 617 -28.33 3.32 20.42
CA LEU A 617 -28.10 4.72 20.08
C LEU A 617 -28.66 5.62 21.20
N LEU A 618 -27.76 6.10 22.06
CA LEU A 618 -28.10 6.96 23.20
C LEU A 618 -28.39 8.40 22.77
N ARG A 619 -27.69 8.88 21.73
CA ARG A 619 -27.87 10.23 21.19
C ARG A 619 -27.42 10.32 19.74
N ARG A 620 -28.22 10.97 18.89
CA ARG A 620 -27.82 11.45 17.55
C ARG A 620 -27.65 12.97 17.62
N ILE A 621 -26.60 13.52 17.03
CA ILE A 621 -26.35 14.96 16.93
C ILE A 621 -26.04 15.27 15.48
N GLU A 622 -26.99 15.93 14.81
CA GLU A 622 -26.82 16.37 13.42
C GLU A 622 -26.36 17.83 13.40
N LYS A 623 -25.30 18.11 12.62
CA LYS A 623 -24.74 19.44 12.44
C LYS A 623 -24.56 19.70 10.94
N PRO A 624 -25.67 19.87 10.19
CA PRO A 624 -25.62 20.04 8.73
C PRO A 624 -24.83 21.28 8.30
N GLU A 625 -24.90 22.36 9.08
CA GLU A 625 -24.10 23.59 8.93
C GLU A 625 -22.59 23.31 8.87
N TYR A 626 -22.12 22.36 9.69
CA TYR A 626 -20.71 21.96 9.82
C TYR A 626 -20.40 20.65 9.10
N LYS A 627 -21.36 20.12 8.32
CA LYS A 627 -21.27 18.89 7.51
C LYS A 627 -20.84 17.64 8.30
N TYR A 628 -21.39 17.42 9.50
CA TYR A 628 -21.20 16.15 10.22
C TYR A 628 -22.43 15.70 11.02
N THR A 629 -22.53 14.40 11.26
CA THR A 629 -23.44 13.80 12.25
C THR A 629 -22.66 12.86 13.17
N ILE A 630 -23.03 12.87 14.43
CA ILE A 630 -22.51 11.99 15.48
C ILE A 630 -23.63 11.07 15.98
N GLY A 631 -23.33 9.77 16.12
CA GLY A 631 -24.13 8.81 16.87
C GLY A 631 -23.35 8.31 18.10
N MET A 632 -23.89 8.49 19.30
CA MET A 632 -23.30 7.98 20.55
C MET A 632 -23.93 6.63 20.90
N MET A 633 -23.16 5.55 20.74
CA MET A 633 -23.57 4.18 21.02
C MET A 633 -23.10 3.74 22.41
N GLY A 634 -23.92 2.98 23.14
CA GLY A 634 -23.48 2.41 24.41
C GLY A 634 -24.51 1.51 25.08
N TYR A 635 -24.14 0.99 26.25
CA TYR A 635 -25.00 0.16 27.10
C TYR A 635 -25.69 0.98 28.20
N ASN A 636 -25.05 2.07 28.61
CA ASN A 636 -25.50 3.06 29.58
C ASN A 636 -24.78 4.40 29.29
N GLU A 637 -25.02 5.43 30.11
CA GLU A 637 -24.46 6.77 29.90
C GLU A 637 -23.00 6.95 30.39
N SER A 638 -22.29 5.90 30.82
CA SER A 638 -20.95 6.06 31.41
C SER A 638 -19.84 6.19 30.37
N VAL A 639 -19.63 5.17 29.53
CA VAL A 639 -18.65 5.19 28.44
C VAL A 639 -19.34 4.84 27.14
N VAL A 640 -19.22 5.73 26.16
CA VAL A 640 -19.90 5.61 24.86
C VAL A 640 -18.90 5.51 23.71
N LEU A 641 -19.30 4.82 22.66
CA LEU A 641 -18.63 4.79 21.36
C LEU A 641 -19.27 5.87 20.48
N GLU A 642 -18.52 6.93 20.18
CA GLU A 642 -19.00 8.01 19.31
C GLU A 642 -18.67 7.71 17.85
N LEU A 643 -19.68 7.35 17.07
CA LEU A 643 -19.56 7.17 15.63
C LEU A 643 -19.70 8.54 14.95
N ALA A 644 -18.61 9.07 14.40
CA ALA A 644 -18.53 10.43 13.86
C ALA A 644 -18.38 10.42 12.33
N TYR A 645 -19.49 10.68 11.63
CA TYR A 645 -19.58 10.74 10.17
C TYR A 645 -19.51 12.19 9.66
N ASN A 646 -18.47 12.50 8.87
CA ASN A 646 -18.42 13.75 8.11
C ASN A 646 -19.12 13.53 6.76
N TYR A 647 -20.01 14.46 6.36
CA TYR A 647 -20.88 14.26 5.21
C TYR A 647 -20.09 14.11 3.90
N GLY A 648 -20.34 13.00 3.20
CA GLY A 648 -19.64 12.65 1.96
C GLY A 648 -18.25 12.03 2.16
N VAL A 649 -17.80 11.82 3.39
CA VAL A 649 -16.54 11.11 3.70
C VAL A 649 -16.86 9.66 4.04
N THR A 650 -16.76 8.79 3.03
CA THR A 650 -17.08 7.35 3.12
C THR A 650 -15.90 6.47 3.55
N GLU A 651 -14.68 6.99 3.57
CA GLU A 651 -13.47 6.26 3.96
C GLU A 651 -12.52 7.15 4.76
N TYR A 652 -11.78 6.56 5.70
CA TYR A 652 -10.82 7.27 6.57
C TYR A 652 -9.49 6.55 6.64
N LYS A 653 -8.38 7.29 6.53
CA LYS A 653 -7.03 6.74 6.75
C LYS A 653 -6.81 6.45 8.24
N LYS A 654 -6.99 5.19 8.63
CA LYS A 654 -6.95 4.74 10.05
C LYS A 654 -5.56 4.79 10.69
N GLY A 655 -4.50 4.71 9.89
CA GLY A 655 -3.13 4.57 10.40
C GLY A 655 -2.89 3.19 11.03
N ASN A 656 -1.84 3.06 11.85
CA ASN A 656 -1.54 1.84 12.61
C ASN A 656 -1.57 2.05 14.14
N ALA A 657 -1.91 3.28 14.56
CA ALA A 657 -1.98 3.76 15.93
C ALA A 657 -3.08 3.08 16.75
N TYR A 658 -4.33 3.13 16.31
CA TYR A 658 -5.43 2.37 16.90
C TYR A 658 -5.16 0.86 16.74
N ALA A 659 -5.22 0.10 17.82
CA ALA A 659 -5.05 -1.35 17.78
C ALA A 659 -6.38 -2.09 17.91
N GLN A 660 -7.18 -1.81 18.94
CA GLN A 660 -8.51 -2.42 19.18
C GLN A 660 -9.26 -1.79 20.36
N ILE A 661 -10.57 -2.00 20.44
CA ILE A 661 -11.37 -1.80 21.65
C ILE A 661 -11.79 -3.16 22.23
N ALA A 662 -11.72 -3.31 23.55
CA ALA A 662 -12.06 -4.53 24.28
C ALA A 662 -13.39 -4.36 25.04
N ILE A 663 -14.31 -5.30 24.83
CA ILE A 663 -15.67 -5.29 25.38
C ILE A 663 -15.97 -6.65 25.99
N GLY A 664 -16.61 -6.67 27.16
CA GLY A 664 -17.03 -7.89 27.85
C GLY A 664 -18.12 -8.70 27.12
N THR A 665 -18.20 -9.99 27.44
CA THR A 665 -19.30 -10.92 27.09
C THR A 665 -19.29 -12.11 28.04
N ASP A 666 -20.45 -12.69 28.33
CA ASP A 666 -20.58 -13.93 29.09
C ASP A 666 -20.36 -15.20 28.24
N ASP A 667 -20.38 -15.09 26.90
CA ASP A 667 -20.11 -16.19 25.96
C ASP A 667 -19.50 -15.66 24.64
N VAL A 668 -18.18 -15.83 24.48
CA VAL A 668 -17.46 -15.43 23.27
C VAL A 668 -17.81 -16.26 22.03
N TYR A 669 -18.29 -17.50 22.20
CA TYR A 669 -18.62 -18.38 21.07
C TYR A 669 -19.96 -17.96 20.46
N LYS A 670 -21.00 -17.80 21.29
CA LYS A 670 -22.29 -17.23 20.83
C LYS A 670 -22.11 -15.86 20.21
N SER A 671 -21.35 -14.99 20.88
CA SER A 671 -21.04 -13.66 20.36
C SER A 671 -20.30 -13.70 19.02
N GLY A 672 -19.35 -14.62 18.85
CA GLY A 672 -18.64 -14.80 17.59
C GLY A 672 -19.54 -15.25 16.45
N GLU A 673 -20.47 -16.17 16.70
CA GLU A 673 -21.45 -16.59 15.68
C GLU A 673 -22.45 -15.47 15.33
N VAL A 674 -22.89 -14.66 16.31
CA VAL A 674 -23.70 -13.47 16.02
C VAL A 674 -22.93 -12.48 15.14
N VAL A 675 -21.68 -12.16 15.49
CA VAL A 675 -20.83 -11.29 14.66
C VAL A 675 -20.67 -11.88 13.26
N LYS A 676 -20.44 -13.19 13.09
CA LYS A 676 -20.39 -13.82 11.74
C LYS A 676 -21.68 -13.64 10.94
N ILE A 677 -22.85 -13.69 11.58
CA ILE A 677 -24.14 -13.47 10.90
C ILE A 677 -24.29 -11.99 10.52
N VAL A 678 -23.97 -11.07 11.43
CA VAL A 678 -24.10 -9.62 11.20
C VAL A 678 -23.10 -9.12 10.15
N ASN A 679 -21.86 -9.64 10.16
CA ASN A 679 -20.84 -9.34 9.16
C ASN A 679 -21.28 -9.75 7.74
N LYS A 680 -22.01 -10.88 7.59
CA LYS A 680 -22.59 -11.29 6.29
C LYS A 680 -23.71 -10.36 5.81
N GLU A 681 -24.40 -9.67 6.72
CA GLU A 681 -25.47 -8.72 6.37
C GLU A 681 -24.93 -7.30 6.10
N LEU A 682 -23.96 -6.84 6.90
CA LEU A 682 -23.56 -5.42 6.99
C LEU A 682 -22.09 -5.14 6.65
N GLY A 683 -21.27 -6.17 6.42
CA GLY A 683 -19.82 -6.05 6.21
C GLY A 683 -19.00 -6.18 7.51
N GLY A 684 -17.67 -6.25 7.34
CA GLY A 684 -16.71 -6.56 8.40
C GLY A 684 -16.27 -8.03 8.40
N ASP A 685 -15.20 -8.35 9.12
CA ASP A 685 -14.53 -9.67 9.08
C ASP A 685 -14.16 -10.23 10.46
N ILE A 686 -14.23 -11.54 10.66
CA ILE A 686 -13.61 -12.19 11.82
C ILE A 686 -12.09 -12.22 11.61
N THR A 687 -11.34 -11.60 12.53
CA THR A 687 -9.85 -11.60 12.53
C THR A 687 -9.24 -12.61 13.48
N ARG A 688 -10.02 -13.12 14.44
CA ARG A 688 -9.68 -14.26 15.28
C ARG A 688 -10.94 -15.00 15.69
N GLU A 689 -11.03 -16.26 15.33
CA GLU A 689 -12.09 -17.18 15.78
C GLU A 689 -12.19 -17.27 17.31
N PRO A 690 -13.40 -17.52 17.87
CA PRO A 690 -13.59 -17.65 19.32
C PRO A 690 -12.70 -18.73 19.95
N GLY A 691 -11.95 -18.37 20.99
CA GLY A 691 -11.11 -19.31 21.72
C GLY A 691 -10.13 -18.65 22.71
N PRO A 692 -9.42 -19.46 23.52
CA PRO A 692 -8.44 -18.96 24.49
C PRO A 692 -7.27 -18.23 23.83
N LEU A 693 -6.71 -17.24 24.52
CA LEU A 693 -5.42 -16.63 24.18
C LEU A 693 -4.26 -17.51 24.68
N PRO A 694 -3.21 -17.76 23.85
CA PRO A 694 -2.05 -18.53 24.28
C PRO A 694 -1.40 -17.94 25.52
N GLY A 695 -1.19 -18.78 26.55
CA GLY A 695 -0.44 -18.43 27.75
C GLY A 695 -1.18 -17.60 28.81
N ILE A 696 -2.44 -17.21 28.58
CA ILE A 696 -3.30 -16.59 29.61
C ILE A 696 -4.71 -17.19 29.70
N ASP A 697 -5.05 -18.16 28.85
CA ASP A 697 -6.33 -18.90 28.75
C ASP A 697 -7.63 -18.09 28.59
N THR A 698 -7.57 -16.77 28.77
CA THR A 698 -8.67 -15.83 28.56
C THR A 698 -9.27 -15.99 27.17
N LYS A 699 -10.54 -16.40 27.12
CA LYS A 699 -11.26 -16.62 25.87
C LYS A 699 -11.65 -15.30 25.23
N ILE A 700 -11.38 -15.16 23.94
CA ILE A 700 -11.73 -13.97 23.14
C ILE A 700 -12.28 -14.35 21.76
N VAL A 701 -12.94 -13.40 21.10
CA VAL A 701 -13.13 -13.35 19.64
C VAL A 701 -12.71 -11.97 19.14
N SER A 702 -12.13 -11.86 17.95
CA SER A 702 -11.72 -10.57 17.36
C SER A 702 -12.30 -10.39 15.97
N PHE A 703 -12.73 -9.18 15.65
CA PHE A 703 -13.36 -8.86 14.36
C PHE A 703 -13.12 -7.40 13.96
N LEU A 704 -13.38 -7.10 12.69
CA LEU A 704 -13.49 -5.75 12.13
C LEU A 704 -14.97 -5.41 11.92
N ASP A 705 -15.36 -4.18 12.24
CA ASP A 705 -16.66 -3.63 11.81
C ASP A 705 -16.68 -3.31 10.29
N PRO A 706 -17.80 -2.85 9.70
CA PRO A 706 -17.91 -2.58 8.27
C PRO A 706 -16.91 -1.53 7.75
N ASP A 707 -16.55 -0.56 8.60
CA ASP A 707 -15.53 0.43 8.29
C ASP A 707 -14.10 -0.13 8.39
N GLY A 708 -13.90 -1.27 9.08
CA GLY A 708 -12.60 -1.89 9.32
C GLY A 708 -11.98 -1.58 10.69
N TRP A 709 -12.75 -1.17 11.71
CA TRP A 709 -12.25 -0.92 13.06
C TRP A 709 -12.25 -2.21 13.88
N LYS A 710 -11.10 -2.55 14.46
CA LYS A 710 -10.95 -3.78 15.23
C LYS A 710 -11.63 -3.69 16.60
N THR A 711 -12.48 -4.66 16.89
CA THR A 711 -13.09 -4.90 18.20
C THR A 711 -12.72 -6.31 18.68
N VAL A 712 -12.55 -6.45 19.99
CA VAL A 712 -12.31 -7.74 20.65
C VAL A 712 -13.34 -7.94 21.75
N LEU A 713 -14.02 -9.08 21.71
CA LEU A 713 -14.88 -9.50 22.81
C LEU A 713 -14.10 -10.43 23.72
N VAL A 714 -14.18 -10.18 25.01
CA VAL A 714 -13.42 -10.86 26.05
C VAL A 714 -14.39 -11.50 27.05
N ASP A 715 -14.16 -12.76 27.40
CA ASP A 715 -14.96 -13.46 28.40
C ASP A 715 -14.90 -12.74 29.76
N ASN A 716 -16.06 -12.34 30.29
CA ASN A 716 -16.18 -11.58 31.53
C ASN A 716 -15.56 -12.30 32.73
N LYS A 717 -15.71 -13.63 32.82
CA LYS A 717 -15.24 -14.42 33.95
C LYS A 717 -13.73 -14.62 33.88
N ASP A 718 -13.18 -14.80 32.68
CA ASP A 718 -11.74 -14.92 32.51
C ASP A 718 -11.03 -13.58 32.72
N PHE A 719 -11.57 -12.47 32.19
CA PHE A 719 -11.04 -11.13 32.43
C PHE A 719 -10.99 -10.80 33.92
N MET A 720 -12.02 -11.17 34.69
CA MET A 720 -12.02 -10.96 36.14
C MET A 720 -10.96 -11.80 36.88
N LYS A 721 -10.64 -13.02 36.41
CA LYS A 721 -9.52 -13.82 36.95
C LYS A 721 -8.16 -13.20 36.61
N GLU A 722 -8.00 -12.62 35.43
CA GLU A 722 -6.77 -11.96 35.00
C GLU A 722 -6.43 -10.75 35.90
N LEU A 723 -7.44 -10.13 36.52
CA LEU A 723 -7.30 -9.01 37.44
C LEU A 723 -7.12 -9.40 38.92
N GLY A 724 -7.10 -10.70 39.26
CA GLY A 724 -6.96 -11.24 40.62
C GLY A 724 -8.26 -11.22 41.43
#